data_AF-A0A554FUA3-F1
#
_entry.id   AF-A0A554FUA3-F1
#
_cell.length_a   1.000
_cell.length_b   1.000
_cell.length_c   1.000
_cell.angle_alpha   90.00
_cell.angle_beta   90.00
_cell.angle_gamma   90.00
#
_symmetry.space_group_name_H-M   'P 1'
#
loop_
_entity.id
_entity.type
_entity.pdbx_description
1 polymer ?
#
loop_
_entity_poly.entity_id
_entity_poly.type
_entity_poly.pdbx_seq_one_letter_code
_entity_poly.pdbx_strand_id
1 'polypeptide(L)'
;MSALLDSGVRRGAEVRCPGCTRFILSDAACPQCLCGAIAPERYGSARELLKSGVDRFSLAARTAALEPAQVEVLEARYARQWGVVRSLLADARRMEARLIQRGFVRDMEDRWARMLPMDEASLEEQFGVGPLPDSLEWLSSKAPDPDLREMAALAWVHEGTWEQGARFTVRRLLMNGEGRMSVEAMLALTHWRNGVPPRSRPEESEQIRILAQGVLDVPELSSRAAVAWARVSDEDESPPEAVTAALRRGLYGTDPEVRFECALCLREEVEVAQALDSSDADLAGFARRILSQWGSRRLLTRLERDGDAAFAKEVLQELASPPPEGALEALLTVSLRTVGSLADELRSFAKRRPFRAWGVEDQRRWARWARSVLRDLPAETALDFFEWAATPPFNDPEGPDEEETEAMWAFLEETVHAIDQGTAKDRDACFKDSAFVLFLHHSGVDEQRRLNDWARDPDSGGALLEALLMFPSREQHARLSPERKDAEPGHAGRLLMAIWDGPGQHLLVAPLGKLVRSWSALSGRESLVEAVWRRFQSHPSERGALLAAFAGWRDVLWERQREAEPDALARFQTWWRVDPEGLYPQAVRLLEGAPEEALPRRLRALWDAAEEVVGTRPRTASLSVSKGAMALRNALESQDPAILGVMDAEWEHFEARFPAFEQRVLATPSPPEESNIHRDFLDDTHDAVRMMRERRERRRANEAREREREIERQVAESRRRDRERQAEVARRDAEALAARQAAAREQQELHALVNAQLALSTLQPRLDPRPLDSEVLFPGAALPTLVDYARMIKALQRGGDVLKLFETAGLTPVTWAAQATAWGQAMVGRMELGMRFAELLGAPWE
;
A
#
# COMPACT_ATOMS: atom_id res chain seq x y z
N MET A 1 -88.45 32.06 34.23
CA MET A 1 -89.21 30.90 33.71
C MET A 1 -88.57 30.22 32.49
N SER A 2 -87.79 30.89 31.63
CA SER A 2 -87.13 30.26 30.47
C SER A 2 -85.98 29.28 30.81
N ALA A 3 -85.40 29.34 32.01
CA ALA A 3 -84.26 28.50 32.41
C ALA A 3 -84.64 27.07 32.84
N LEU A 4 -85.90 26.82 33.23
CA LEU A 4 -86.39 25.49 33.61
C LEU A 4 -86.72 24.60 32.40
N LEU A 5 -86.78 25.18 31.19
CA LEU A 5 -87.11 24.48 29.95
C LEU A 5 -85.90 23.81 29.27
N ASP A 6 -84.69 24.06 29.76
CA ASP A 6 -83.43 23.56 29.18
C ASP A 6 -82.74 22.49 30.07
N SER A 7 -83.55 21.80 30.87
CA SER A 7 -83.17 20.77 31.85
C SER A 7 -83.06 19.35 31.26
N GLY A 8 -83.11 19.22 29.92
CA GLY A 8 -83.07 17.93 29.21
C GLY A 8 -84.32 17.07 29.38
N VAL A 9 -85.35 17.62 29.99
CA VAL A 9 -86.59 16.91 30.36
C VAL A 9 -87.51 16.73 29.17
N ARG A 10 -87.53 17.69 28.24
CA ARG A 10 -88.48 17.71 27.11
C ARG A 10 -87.78 17.40 25.79
N ARG A 11 -88.45 16.63 24.93
CA ARG A 11 -88.10 16.46 23.52
C ARG A 11 -89.39 16.53 22.70
N GLY A 12 -89.65 17.67 22.08
CA GLY A 12 -90.94 17.93 21.43
C GLY A 12 -92.09 17.92 22.45
N ALA A 13 -93.11 17.09 22.19
CA ALA A 13 -94.26 16.90 23.07
C ALA A 13 -94.01 15.86 24.19
N GLU A 14 -92.90 15.12 24.12
CA GLU A 14 -92.57 14.08 25.09
C GLU A 14 -91.69 14.61 26.22
N VAL A 15 -91.84 14.02 27.41
CA VAL A 15 -91.09 14.34 28.61
C VAL A 15 -90.39 13.09 29.14
N ARG A 16 -89.20 13.23 29.72
CA ARG A 16 -88.51 12.11 30.37
C ARG A 16 -89.32 11.64 31.58
N CYS A 17 -89.50 10.32 31.68
CA CYS A 17 -90.00 9.70 32.89
C CYS A 17 -88.94 9.81 34.01
N PRO A 18 -89.26 10.32 35.21
CA PRO A 18 -88.27 10.41 36.28
C PRO A 18 -87.85 9.03 36.81
N GLY A 19 -88.68 7.99 36.64
CA GLY A 19 -88.36 6.62 37.04
C GLY A 19 -87.32 5.93 36.14
N CYS A 20 -87.47 5.99 34.82
CA CYS A 20 -86.63 5.23 33.88
C CYS A 20 -86.00 6.06 32.75
N THR A 21 -86.14 7.39 32.81
CA THR A 21 -85.59 8.41 31.89
C THR A 21 -86.00 8.34 30.41
N ARG A 22 -86.79 7.33 30.02
CA ARG A 22 -87.40 7.26 28.68
C ARG A 22 -88.39 8.39 28.46
N PHE A 23 -88.44 8.91 27.24
CA PHE A 23 -89.43 9.89 26.83
C PHE A 23 -90.82 9.25 26.73
N ILE A 24 -91.82 9.93 27.31
CA ILE A 24 -93.23 9.54 27.37
C ILE A 24 -94.10 10.77 27.16
N LEU A 25 -95.40 10.60 26.89
CA LEU A 25 -96.35 11.71 26.90
C LEU A 25 -96.51 12.26 28.33
N SER A 26 -96.61 13.60 28.47
CA SER A 26 -96.59 14.28 29.78
C SER A 26 -97.69 13.87 30.74
N ASP A 27 -98.83 13.43 30.21
CA ASP A 27 -100.05 13.21 30.99
C ASP A 27 -100.31 11.71 31.24
N ALA A 28 -99.38 10.83 30.83
CA ALA A 28 -99.52 9.39 30.93
C ALA A 28 -98.54 8.80 31.95
N ALA A 29 -98.95 7.70 32.61
CA ALA A 29 -98.02 6.88 33.37
C ALA A 29 -97.00 6.22 32.41
N CYS A 30 -95.77 6.05 32.87
CA CYS A 30 -94.72 5.47 32.04
C CYS A 30 -95.02 4.01 31.71
N PRO A 31 -95.12 3.61 30.43
CA PRO A 31 -95.42 2.22 30.06
C PRO A 31 -94.29 1.24 30.44
N GLN A 32 -93.07 1.72 30.64
CA GLN A 32 -91.91 0.88 30.92
C GLN A 32 -91.69 0.61 32.42
N CYS A 33 -91.88 1.62 33.28
CA CYS A 33 -91.59 1.50 34.71
C CYS A 33 -92.79 1.79 35.61
N LEU A 34 -93.95 2.10 35.01
CA LEU A 34 -95.22 2.38 35.69
C LEU A 34 -95.16 3.57 36.66
N CYS A 35 -94.16 4.44 36.54
CA CYS A 35 -94.12 5.72 37.25
C CYS A 35 -95.32 6.58 36.82
N GLY A 36 -96.05 7.15 37.79
CA GLY A 36 -97.18 8.04 37.53
C GLY A 36 -96.76 9.32 36.79
N ALA A 37 -97.73 10.01 36.18
CA ALA A 37 -97.52 11.27 35.47
C ALA A 37 -97.01 12.35 36.42
N ILE A 38 -95.92 13.02 36.05
CA ILE A 38 -95.28 14.08 36.83
C ILE A 38 -95.10 15.28 35.91
N ALA A 39 -95.55 16.45 36.39
CA ALA A 39 -95.42 17.70 35.65
C ALA A 39 -93.94 17.97 35.31
N PRO A 40 -93.60 18.38 34.08
CA PRO A 40 -92.20 18.57 33.65
C PRO A 40 -91.43 19.57 34.51
N GLU A 41 -92.14 20.54 35.10
CA GLU A 41 -91.58 21.57 35.99
C GLU A 41 -91.17 21.00 37.36
N ARG A 42 -91.56 19.77 37.68
CA ARG A 42 -91.21 19.05 38.92
C ARG A 42 -90.31 17.82 38.68
N TYR A 43 -89.71 17.72 37.48
CA TYR A 43 -88.92 16.56 37.10
C TYR A 43 -87.67 16.38 37.98
N GLY A 44 -86.90 17.44 38.19
CA GLY A 44 -85.67 17.39 38.99
C GLY A 44 -85.96 16.99 40.43
N SER A 45 -87.04 17.51 41.00
CA SER A 45 -87.54 17.18 42.34
C SER A 45 -87.93 15.71 42.44
N ALA A 46 -88.62 15.18 41.43
CA ALA A 46 -88.95 13.75 41.37
C ALA A 46 -87.70 12.88 41.27
N ARG A 47 -86.70 13.27 40.47
CA ARG A 47 -85.43 12.55 40.37
C ARG A 47 -84.66 12.54 41.71
N GLU A 48 -84.62 13.67 42.42
CA GLU A 48 -84.00 13.78 43.75
C GLU A 48 -84.72 12.95 44.82
N LEU A 49 -86.06 12.92 44.79
CA LEU A 49 -86.85 12.04 45.67
C LEU A 49 -86.60 10.56 45.39
N LEU A 50 -86.57 10.18 44.10
CA LEU A 50 -86.27 8.81 43.68
C LEU A 50 -84.87 8.38 44.15
N LYS A 51 -83.87 9.26 43.99
CA LYS A 51 -82.51 9.06 44.50
C LYS A 51 -82.50 8.89 46.03
N SER A 52 -83.35 9.63 46.74
CA SER A 52 -83.50 9.54 48.20
C SER A 52 -84.25 8.29 48.68
N GLY A 53 -84.60 7.37 47.78
CA GLY A 53 -85.24 6.09 48.10
C GLY A 53 -86.76 6.10 48.02
N VAL A 54 -87.40 7.15 47.49
CA VAL A 54 -88.85 7.14 47.25
C VAL A 54 -89.18 6.17 46.13
N ASP A 55 -90.03 5.19 46.42
CA ASP A 55 -90.46 4.20 45.44
C ASP A 55 -91.17 4.84 44.23
N ARG A 56 -90.89 4.30 43.03
CA ARG A 56 -91.38 4.81 41.75
C ARG A 56 -92.91 4.85 41.62
N PHE A 57 -93.64 3.98 42.33
CA PHE A 57 -95.11 3.97 42.31
C PHE A 57 -95.68 5.07 43.21
N SER A 58 -94.95 5.44 44.27
CA SER A 58 -95.33 6.54 45.17
C SER A 58 -94.81 7.91 44.72
N LEU A 59 -93.93 7.95 43.71
CA LEU A 59 -93.15 9.13 43.34
C LEU A 59 -94.03 10.30 42.90
N ALA A 60 -95.08 10.06 42.10
CA ALA A 60 -95.98 11.12 41.63
C ALA A 60 -96.72 11.79 42.79
N ALA A 61 -97.28 11.00 43.72
CA ALA A 61 -97.97 11.51 44.90
C ALA A 61 -97.01 12.28 45.84
N ARG A 62 -95.80 11.75 46.07
CA ARG A 62 -94.79 12.39 46.92
C ARG A 62 -94.25 13.68 46.32
N THR A 63 -94.05 13.73 45.01
CA THR A 63 -93.61 14.93 44.30
C THR A 63 -94.71 16.01 44.29
N ALA A 64 -95.98 15.61 44.18
CA ALA A 64 -97.11 16.54 44.29
C ALA A 64 -97.22 17.17 45.69
N ALA A 65 -96.90 16.40 46.73
CA ALA A 65 -96.99 16.82 48.13
C ALA A 65 -95.84 17.73 48.63
N LEU A 66 -94.78 17.95 47.83
CA LEU A 66 -93.69 18.85 48.20
C LEU A 66 -94.16 20.31 48.28
N GLU A 67 -93.67 21.04 49.28
CA GLU A 67 -93.90 22.49 49.37
C GLU A 67 -93.17 23.23 48.24
N PRO A 68 -93.70 24.37 47.75
CA PRO A 68 -93.08 25.12 46.65
C PRO A 68 -91.59 25.46 46.88
N ALA A 69 -91.22 25.85 48.11
CA ALA A 69 -89.83 26.15 48.45
C ALA A 69 -88.91 24.90 48.37
N GLN A 70 -89.43 23.72 48.67
CA GLN A 70 -88.68 22.46 48.55
C GLN A 70 -88.48 22.08 47.08
N VAL A 71 -89.52 22.25 46.26
CA VAL A 71 -89.45 22.05 44.80
C VAL A 71 -88.39 22.97 44.20
N GLU A 72 -88.37 24.26 44.55
CA GLU A 72 -87.37 25.20 44.03
C GLU A 72 -85.93 24.77 44.36
N VAL A 73 -85.67 24.32 45.59
CA VAL A 73 -84.33 23.87 46.00
C VAL A 73 -83.91 22.60 45.26
N LEU A 74 -84.79 21.60 45.14
CA LEU A 74 -84.49 20.34 44.48
C LEU A 74 -84.35 20.50 42.95
N GLU A 75 -85.23 21.28 42.32
CA GLU A 75 -85.11 21.63 40.90
C GLU A 75 -83.81 22.41 40.63
N ALA A 76 -83.48 23.40 41.46
CA ALA A 76 -82.25 24.16 41.29
C ALA A 76 -81.00 23.29 41.43
N ARG A 77 -81.03 22.28 42.31
CA ARG A 77 -79.94 21.30 42.44
C ARG A 77 -79.81 20.46 41.17
N TYR A 78 -80.89 19.84 40.73
CA TYR A 78 -80.90 19.03 39.51
C TYR A 78 -80.47 19.87 38.28
N ALA A 79 -80.96 21.10 38.14
CA ALA A 79 -80.63 21.99 37.04
C ALA A 79 -79.13 22.36 37.00
N ARG A 80 -78.47 22.52 38.15
CA ARG A 80 -77.00 22.72 38.20
C ARG A 80 -76.26 21.49 37.68
N GLN A 81 -76.65 20.30 38.11
CA GLN A 81 -76.04 19.04 37.64
C GLN A 81 -76.26 18.84 36.14
N TRP A 82 -77.47 19.13 35.65
CA TRP A 82 -77.77 19.08 34.22
C TRP A 82 -76.98 20.13 33.43
N GLY A 83 -76.69 21.29 34.01
CA GLY A 83 -75.84 22.32 33.41
C GLY A 83 -74.43 21.83 33.06
N VAL A 84 -73.85 20.97 33.90
CA VAL A 84 -72.56 20.30 33.64
C VAL A 84 -72.70 19.36 32.45
N VAL A 85 -73.70 18.47 32.47
CA VAL A 85 -73.98 17.52 31.39
C VAL A 85 -74.23 18.23 30.05
N ARG A 86 -74.93 19.38 30.07
CA ARG A 86 -75.19 20.17 28.86
C ARG A 86 -73.90 20.68 28.20
N SER A 87 -72.90 21.02 29.00
CA SER A 87 -71.58 21.45 28.50
C SER A 87 -70.87 20.26 27.83
N LEU A 88 -70.88 19.09 28.48
CA LEU A 88 -70.33 17.86 27.90
C LEU A 88 -71.07 17.42 26.63
N LEU A 89 -72.39 17.60 26.55
CA LEU A 89 -73.16 17.33 25.33
C LEU A 89 -72.77 18.28 24.20
N ALA A 90 -72.38 19.52 24.49
CA ALA A 90 -71.84 20.40 23.46
C ALA A 90 -70.50 19.88 22.93
N ASP A 91 -69.65 19.33 23.79
CA ASP A 91 -68.37 18.72 23.41
C ASP A 91 -68.59 17.45 22.59
N ALA A 92 -69.49 16.57 23.04
CA ALA A 92 -69.88 15.36 22.33
C ALA A 92 -70.45 15.67 20.94
N ARG A 93 -71.25 16.73 20.77
CA ARG A 93 -71.74 17.17 19.44
C ARG A 93 -70.62 17.62 18.53
N ARG A 94 -69.61 18.32 19.05
CA ARG A 94 -68.43 18.73 18.26
C ARG A 94 -67.64 17.51 17.80
N MET A 95 -67.50 16.48 18.64
CA MET A 95 -66.86 15.23 18.27
C MET A 95 -67.70 14.42 17.28
N GLU A 96 -69.02 14.35 17.48
CA GLU A 96 -69.93 13.61 16.60
C GLU A 96 -69.90 14.16 15.19
N ALA A 97 -69.76 15.47 15.02
CA ALA A 97 -69.61 16.12 13.72
C ALA A 97 -68.46 15.53 12.88
N ARG A 98 -67.44 14.97 13.54
CA ARG A 98 -66.23 14.36 12.94
C ARG A 98 -66.35 12.83 12.76
N LEU A 99 -67.43 12.23 13.26
CA LEU A 99 -67.73 10.81 13.12
C LEU A 99 -68.66 10.55 11.92
N ILE A 100 -68.61 9.33 11.41
CA ILE A 100 -69.39 8.85 10.28
C ILE A 100 -70.80 8.51 10.75
N GLN A 101 -70.92 7.72 11.82
CA GLN A 101 -72.22 7.42 12.40
C GLN A 101 -72.77 8.59 13.24
N ARG A 102 -74.09 8.65 13.34
CA ARG A 102 -74.84 9.58 14.20
C ARG A 102 -75.57 8.84 15.31
N GLY A 103 -75.91 9.54 16.38
CA GLY A 103 -76.67 9.03 17.52
C GLY A 103 -75.86 8.86 18.81
N PHE A 104 -74.54 9.06 18.78
CA PHE A 104 -73.67 8.95 19.97
C PHE A 104 -74.07 9.95 21.05
N VAL A 105 -74.31 11.21 20.66
CA VAL A 105 -74.73 12.27 21.60
C VAL A 105 -76.05 11.90 22.27
N ARG A 106 -76.98 11.29 21.54
CA ARG A 106 -78.27 10.87 22.07
C ARG A 106 -78.11 9.74 23.09
N ASP A 107 -77.27 8.76 22.79
CA ASP A 107 -77.01 7.63 23.68
C ASP A 107 -76.31 8.08 24.97
N MET A 108 -75.37 9.03 24.87
CA MET A 108 -74.71 9.68 26.00
C MET A 108 -75.70 10.52 26.83
N GLU A 109 -76.55 11.33 26.18
CA GLU A 109 -77.60 12.11 26.86
C GLU A 109 -78.52 11.19 27.70
N ASP A 110 -78.98 10.08 27.12
CA ASP A 110 -79.85 9.11 27.79
C ASP A 110 -79.12 8.35 28.92
N ARG A 111 -77.80 8.16 28.83
CA ARG A 111 -76.98 7.52 29.86
C ARG A 111 -76.70 8.49 31.02
N TRP A 112 -76.25 9.70 30.74
CA TRP A 112 -76.03 10.74 31.74
C TRP A 112 -77.32 11.12 32.47
N ALA A 113 -78.45 11.19 31.76
CA ALA A 113 -79.76 11.38 32.38
C ALA A 113 -80.13 10.26 33.37
N ARG A 114 -79.71 9.01 33.12
CA ARG A 114 -79.95 7.88 34.05
C ARG A 114 -79.14 7.98 35.33
N MET A 115 -77.92 8.53 35.26
CA MET A 115 -77.05 8.69 36.42
C MET A 115 -77.45 9.87 37.31
N LEU A 116 -78.01 10.94 36.74
CA LEU A 116 -78.41 12.12 37.51
C LEU A 116 -79.78 11.93 38.19
N PRO A 117 -79.92 12.23 39.49
CA PRO A 117 -79.05 13.09 40.27
C PRO A 117 -78.01 12.30 41.06
N MET A 118 -76.83 12.88 41.25
CA MET A 118 -75.75 12.32 42.06
C MET A 118 -75.27 13.33 43.11
N ASP A 119 -74.42 12.92 44.06
CA ASP A 119 -73.82 13.90 44.98
C ASP A 119 -72.77 14.76 44.24
N GLU A 120 -72.51 15.96 44.75
CA GLU A 120 -71.65 16.94 44.05
C GLU A 120 -70.19 16.46 43.95
N ALA A 121 -69.71 15.68 44.93
CA ALA A 121 -68.36 15.11 44.87
C ALA A 121 -68.25 14.06 43.74
N SER A 122 -69.25 13.17 43.62
CA SER A 122 -69.31 12.22 42.50
C SER A 122 -69.52 12.90 41.15
N LEU A 123 -70.25 14.02 41.11
CA LEU A 123 -70.42 14.82 39.89
C LEU A 123 -69.07 15.39 39.43
N GLU A 124 -68.31 15.97 40.36
CA GLU A 124 -66.98 16.53 40.09
C GLU A 124 -65.96 15.45 39.69
N GLU A 125 -65.98 14.29 40.34
CA GLU A 125 -65.12 13.14 39.99
C GLU A 125 -65.44 12.58 38.61
N GLN A 126 -66.73 12.43 38.28
CA GLN A 126 -67.18 11.81 37.03
C GLN A 126 -67.08 12.75 35.82
N PHE A 127 -67.30 14.04 36.01
CA PHE A 127 -67.46 15.01 34.90
C PHE A 127 -66.46 16.18 34.94
N GLY A 128 -65.71 16.37 36.03
CA GLY A 128 -64.77 17.46 36.21
C GLY A 128 -65.41 18.81 36.52
N VAL A 129 -64.56 19.83 36.73
CA VAL A 129 -64.99 21.22 36.98
C VAL A 129 -64.73 22.10 35.78
N GLY A 130 -65.79 22.71 35.25
CA GLY A 130 -65.72 23.75 34.22
C GLY A 130 -65.70 23.24 32.77
N PRO A 131 -65.59 24.16 31.79
CA PRO A 131 -65.54 23.79 30.38
C PRO A 131 -64.23 23.05 30.06
N LEU A 132 -64.34 21.93 29.35
CA LEU A 132 -63.19 21.15 28.94
C LEU A 132 -62.43 21.85 27.78
N PRO A 133 -61.11 21.68 27.68
CA PRO A 133 -60.33 22.15 26.53
C PRO A 133 -60.84 21.57 25.20
N ASP A 134 -60.80 22.38 24.13
CA ASP A 134 -61.27 22.00 22.78
C ASP A 134 -60.35 21.01 22.03
N SER A 135 -59.26 20.56 22.65
CA SER A 135 -58.29 19.67 22.01
C SER A 135 -58.73 18.20 22.11
N LEU A 136 -58.85 17.51 20.95
CA LEU A 136 -59.11 16.07 20.90
C LEU A 136 -58.02 15.25 21.61
N GLU A 137 -56.77 15.71 21.56
CA GLU A 137 -55.66 15.09 22.29
C GLU A 137 -55.91 15.09 23.80
N TRP A 138 -56.30 16.26 24.33
CA TRP A 138 -56.59 16.39 25.75
C TRP A 138 -57.84 15.58 26.12
N LEU A 139 -58.89 15.66 25.31
CA LEU A 139 -60.16 15.00 25.58
C LEU A 139 -60.04 13.47 25.54
N SER A 140 -59.28 12.90 24.61
CA SER A 140 -59.10 11.44 24.52
C SER A 140 -58.28 10.87 25.68
N SER A 141 -57.32 11.64 26.20
CA SER A 141 -56.39 11.17 27.24
C SER A 141 -56.82 11.50 28.66
N LYS A 142 -57.44 12.68 28.87
CA LYS A 142 -57.66 13.28 30.19
C LYS A 142 -59.10 13.64 30.50
N ALA A 143 -60.06 13.50 29.57
CA ALA A 143 -61.44 13.78 29.91
C ALA A 143 -61.91 12.86 31.06
N PRO A 144 -62.58 13.41 32.08
CA PRO A 144 -63.01 12.64 33.25
C PRO A 144 -64.04 11.58 32.86
N ASP A 145 -64.97 11.93 31.96
CA ASP A 145 -65.97 11.01 31.46
C ASP A 145 -65.36 10.00 30.45
N PRO A 146 -65.54 8.68 30.66
CA PRO A 146 -64.97 7.66 29.78
C PRO A 146 -65.62 7.62 28.39
N ASP A 147 -66.92 7.90 28.28
CA ASP A 147 -67.61 7.90 26.97
C ASP A 147 -67.09 9.06 26.11
N LEU A 148 -66.83 10.21 26.72
CA LEU A 148 -66.25 11.36 26.05
C LEU A 148 -64.81 11.09 25.60
N ARG A 149 -64.00 10.39 26.43
CA ARG A 149 -62.65 9.95 26.04
C ARG A 149 -62.68 9.01 24.85
N GLU A 150 -63.58 8.03 24.87
CA GLU A 150 -63.75 7.05 23.80
C GLU A 150 -64.19 7.71 22.49
N MET A 151 -65.15 8.63 22.57
CA MET A 151 -65.63 9.41 21.43
C MET A 151 -64.56 10.36 20.86
N ALA A 152 -63.80 11.02 21.74
CA ALA A 152 -62.67 11.85 21.34
C ALA A 152 -61.57 11.01 20.67
N ALA A 153 -61.28 9.82 21.18
CA ALA A 153 -60.31 8.91 20.57
C ALA A 153 -60.76 8.45 19.17
N LEU A 154 -62.05 8.12 18.98
CA LEU A 154 -62.61 7.80 17.67
C LEU A 154 -62.46 8.96 16.69
N ALA A 155 -62.89 10.16 17.08
CA ALA A 155 -62.79 11.36 16.24
C ALA A 155 -61.32 11.68 15.89
N TRP A 156 -60.40 11.51 16.83
CA TRP A 156 -58.99 11.83 16.64
C TRP A 156 -58.27 10.83 15.73
N VAL A 157 -58.65 9.54 15.80
CA VAL A 157 -58.17 8.51 14.87
C VAL A 157 -58.76 8.71 13.48
N HIS A 158 -60.03 9.14 13.35
CA HIS A 158 -60.61 9.51 12.05
C HIS A 158 -59.84 10.63 11.36
N GLU A 159 -59.36 11.62 12.11
CA GLU A 159 -58.56 12.72 11.57
C GLU A 159 -57.18 12.28 11.03
N GLY A 160 -56.74 11.04 11.28
CA GLY A 160 -55.49 10.49 10.74
C GLY A 160 -54.30 10.57 11.67
N THR A 161 -54.51 10.81 12.96
CA THR A 161 -53.41 10.99 13.91
C THR A 161 -52.79 9.65 14.33
N TRP A 162 -51.46 9.66 14.53
CA TRP A 162 -50.67 8.46 14.85
C TRP A 162 -50.41 8.28 16.35
N GLU A 163 -51.18 8.93 17.23
CA GLU A 163 -50.99 8.84 18.67
C GLU A 163 -51.40 7.44 19.19
N GLN A 164 -50.51 6.83 19.98
CA GLN A 164 -50.62 5.42 20.36
C GLN A 164 -51.76 5.17 21.37
N GLY A 165 -52.02 6.11 22.29
CA GLY A 165 -53.06 6.00 23.31
C GLY A 165 -54.48 5.99 22.72
N ALA A 166 -54.77 6.90 21.78
CA ALA A 166 -56.03 6.98 21.07
C ALA A 166 -56.28 5.72 20.25
N ARG A 167 -55.27 5.24 19.50
CA ARG A 167 -55.38 3.98 18.74
C ARG A 167 -55.56 2.77 19.63
N PHE A 168 -54.92 2.73 20.80
CA PHE A 168 -55.15 1.68 21.79
C PHE A 168 -56.60 1.67 22.28
N THR A 169 -57.15 2.85 22.60
CA THR A 169 -58.56 3.01 22.97
C THR A 169 -59.49 2.54 21.86
N VAL A 170 -59.26 2.97 20.62
CA VAL A 170 -60.09 2.57 19.47
C VAL A 170 -59.99 1.07 19.18
N ARG A 171 -58.82 0.45 19.29
CA ARG A 171 -58.68 -1.01 19.18
C ARG A 171 -59.41 -1.75 20.30
N ARG A 172 -59.38 -1.22 21.53
CA ARG A 172 -60.17 -1.78 22.64
C ARG A 172 -61.68 -1.70 22.34
N LEU A 173 -62.14 -0.61 21.73
CA LEU A 173 -63.53 -0.45 21.29
C LEU A 173 -63.90 -1.38 20.13
N LEU A 174 -62.99 -1.64 19.20
CA LEU A 174 -63.20 -2.63 18.14
C LEU A 174 -63.43 -4.03 18.72
N MET A 175 -62.60 -4.43 19.68
CA MET A 175 -62.62 -5.79 20.23
C MET A 175 -63.69 -6.02 21.30
N ASN A 176 -63.92 -5.03 22.17
CA ASN A 176 -64.80 -5.18 23.34
C ASN A 176 -66.01 -4.26 23.33
N GLY A 177 -66.12 -3.36 22.35
CA GLY A 177 -67.25 -2.44 22.21
C GLY A 177 -68.46 -3.11 21.59
N GLU A 178 -69.64 -2.54 21.85
CA GLU A 178 -70.91 -3.01 21.32
C GLU A 178 -71.54 -1.97 20.37
N GLY A 179 -72.27 -2.46 19.38
CA GLY A 179 -73.11 -1.64 18.51
C GLY A 179 -72.34 -0.59 17.72
N ARG A 180 -72.76 0.69 17.82
CA ARG A 180 -72.20 1.79 17.02
C ARG A 180 -70.72 2.04 17.29
N MET A 181 -70.26 1.83 18.53
CA MET A 181 -68.88 2.13 18.92
C MET A 181 -67.87 1.20 18.24
N SER A 182 -68.16 -0.11 18.15
CA SER A 182 -67.28 -1.06 17.47
C SER A 182 -67.30 -0.87 15.96
N VAL A 183 -68.46 -0.55 15.37
CA VAL A 183 -68.56 -0.20 13.94
C VAL A 183 -67.81 1.09 13.64
N GLU A 184 -67.88 2.11 14.49
CA GLU A 184 -67.12 3.35 14.28
C GLU A 184 -65.62 3.12 14.45
N ALA A 185 -65.23 2.29 15.42
CA ALA A 185 -63.83 1.91 15.62
C ALA A 185 -63.26 1.19 14.39
N MET A 186 -64.03 0.27 13.80
CA MET A 186 -63.69 -0.38 12.54
C MET A 186 -63.44 0.67 11.45
N LEU A 187 -64.41 1.57 11.22
CA LEU A 187 -64.32 2.59 10.17
C LEU A 187 -63.14 3.55 10.39
N ALA A 188 -62.89 3.96 11.64
CA ALA A 188 -61.77 4.81 12.01
C ALA A 188 -60.44 4.14 11.67
N LEU A 189 -60.25 2.88 12.09
CA LEU A 189 -59.00 2.14 11.90
C LEU A 189 -58.71 1.81 10.44
N THR A 190 -59.75 1.63 9.61
CA THR A 190 -59.61 1.33 8.18
C THR A 190 -59.65 2.57 7.31
N HIS A 191 -59.59 3.78 7.86
CA HIS A 191 -59.57 5.02 7.10
C HIS A 191 -58.23 5.22 6.36
N TRP A 192 -58.21 5.86 5.19
CA TRP A 192 -56.97 6.02 4.37
C TRP A 192 -55.87 6.77 5.11
N ARG A 193 -56.24 7.76 5.94
CA ARG A 193 -55.29 8.51 6.76
C ARG A 193 -54.55 7.67 7.80
N ASN A 194 -55.06 6.47 8.10
CA ASN A 194 -54.44 5.54 9.04
C ASN A 194 -53.45 4.56 8.40
N GLY A 195 -53.10 4.77 7.13
CA GLY A 195 -52.08 4.03 6.38
C GLY A 195 -52.63 2.82 5.61
N VAL A 196 -51.89 2.36 4.59
CA VAL A 196 -52.22 1.18 3.79
C VAL A 196 -51.02 0.22 3.74
N PRO A 197 -51.19 -1.06 4.11
CA PRO A 197 -52.37 -1.63 4.79
C PRO A 197 -52.50 -1.10 6.23
N PRO A 198 -53.73 -1.10 6.81
CA PRO A 198 -53.89 -0.81 8.23
C PRO A 198 -53.06 -1.81 9.05
N ARG A 199 -52.26 -1.32 10.00
CA ARG A 199 -51.54 -2.20 10.93
C ARG A 199 -52.53 -2.82 11.90
N SER A 200 -53.06 -4.00 11.58
CA SER A 200 -53.96 -4.77 12.46
C SER A 200 -53.36 -6.12 12.82
N ARG A 201 -53.76 -6.64 13.98
CA ARG A 201 -53.51 -8.05 14.36
C ARG A 201 -54.49 -8.96 13.62
N PRO A 202 -54.18 -10.26 13.42
CA PRO A 202 -55.10 -11.19 12.78
C PRO A 202 -56.50 -11.22 13.41
N GLU A 203 -56.58 -11.15 14.75
CA GLU A 203 -57.84 -11.07 15.50
C GLU A 203 -58.62 -9.77 15.21
N GLU A 204 -57.91 -8.64 15.08
CA GLU A 204 -58.51 -7.35 14.74
C GLU A 204 -59.02 -7.36 13.29
N SER A 205 -58.24 -7.91 12.34
CA SER A 205 -58.66 -8.07 10.95
C SER A 205 -59.93 -8.93 10.82
N GLU A 206 -60.00 -10.05 11.54
CA GLU A 206 -61.19 -10.90 11.54
C GLU A 206 -62.41 -10.17 12.12
N GLN A 207 -62.24 -9.47 13.25
CA GLN A 207 -63.32 -8.70 13.85
C GLN A 207 -63.82 -7.58 12.91
N ILE A 208 -62.92 -6.90 12.20
CA ILE A 208 -63.28 -5.91 11.18
C ILE A 208 -64.08 -6.56 10.06
N ARG A 209 -63.68 -7.74 9.57
CA ARG A 209 -64.45 -8.45 8.52
C ARG A 209 -65.87 -8.80 8.98
N ILE A 210 -66.02 -9.32 10.20
CA ILE A 210 -67.33 -9.67 10.78
C ILE A 210 -68.22 -8.44 10.90
N LEU A 211 -67.70 -7.35 11.48
CA LEU A 211 -68.46 -6.11 11.65
C LEU A 211 -68.84 -5.48 10.31
N ALA A 212 -67.91 -5.45 9.35
CA ALA A 212 -68.15 -4.94 8.01
C ALA A 212 -69.28 -5.71 7.31
N GLN A 213 -69.25 -7.04 7.36
CA GLN A 213 -70.30 -7.88 6.80
C GLN A 213 -71.67 -7.61 7.45
N GLY A 214 -71.70 -7.43 8.78
CA GLY A 214 -72.93 -7.13 9.51
C GLY A 214 -73.60 -5.80 9.17
N VAL A 215 -72.87 -4.85 8.58
CA VAL A 215 -73.40 -3.52 8.21
C VAL A 215 -73.36 -3.23 6.70
N LEU A 216 -73.02 -4.21 5.85
CA LEU A 216 -73.01 -4.06 4.39
C LEU A 216 -74.37 -3.65 3.82
N ASP A 217 -75.47 -4.09 4.44
CA ASP A 217 -76.83 -3.80 3.99
C ASP A 217 -77.35 -2.43 4.45
N VAL A 218 -76.59 -1.71 5.30
CA VAL A 218 -76.94 -0.36 5.75
C VAL A 218 -76.50 0.65 4.67
N PRO A 219 -77.42 1.32 3.96
CA PRO A 219 -77.08 2.12 2.77
C PRO A 219 -76.02 3.20 3.02
N GLU A 220 -76.06 3.86 4.17
CA GLU A 220 -75.13 4.95 4.53
C GLU A 220 -73.71 4.45 4.84
N LEU A 221 -73.57 3.19 5.24
CA LEU A 221 -72.30 2.57 5.65
C LEU A 221 -71.77 1.57 4.64
N SER A 222 -72.61 1.10 3.69
CA SER A 222 -72.33 -0.03 2.81
C SER A 222 -70.97 0.03 2.11
N SER A 223 -70.66 1.15 1.44
CA SER A 223 -69.39 1.30 0.73
C SER A 223 -68.19 1.41 1.67
N ARG A 224 -68.32 2.08 2.81
CA ARG A 224 -67.24 2.21 3.81
C ARG A 224 -66.99 0.90 4.54
N ALA A 225 -68.03 0.12 4.79
CA ALA A 225 -67.90 -1.24 5.31
C ALA A 225 -67.19 -2.15 4.31
N ALA A 226 -67.51 -2.02 3.02
CA ALA A 226 -66.83 -2.75 1.96
C ALA A 226 -65.34 -2.38 1.85
N VAL A 227 -65.00 -1.09 1.99
CA VAL A 227 -63.61 -0.61 2.10
C VAL A 227 -62.93 -1.21 3.33
N ALA A 228 -63.58 -1.17 4.49
CA ALA A 228 -63.05 -1.72 5.74
C ALA A 228 -62.71 -3.21 5.61
N TRP A 229 -63.63 -3.98 5.00
CA TRP A 229 -63.42 -5.40 4.70
C TRP A 229 -62.22 -5.59 3.75
N ALA A 230 -62.21 -4.90 2.61
CA ALA A 230 -61.18 -5.09 1.58
C ALA A 230 -59.77 -4.72 2.05
N ARG A 231 -59.63 -3.74 2.95
CA ARG A 231 -58.32 -3.26 3.41
C ARG A 231 -57.65 -4.15 4.45
N VAL A 232 -58.40 -4.98 5.16
CA VAL A 232 -57.84 -5.91 6.16
C VAL A 232 -57.67 -7.33 5.61
N SER A 233 -58.17 -7.57 4.39
CA SER A 233 -58.00 -8.83 3.68
C SER A 233 -56.66 -8.85 2.95
N ASP A 234 -56.08 -10.05 2.83
CA ASP A 234 -54.84 -10.24 2.07
C ASP A 234 -55.10 -10.09 0.57
N GLU A 235 -54.09 -9.69 -0.21
CA GLU A 235 -54.24 -9.48 -1.67
C GLU A 235 -54.71 -10.73 -2.43
N ASP A 236 -54.46 -11.93 -1.88
CA ASP A 236 -54.87 -13.22 -2.46
C ASP A 236 -56.33 -13.60 -2.14
N GLU A 237 -57.00 -12.92 -1.20
CA GLU A 237 -58.35 -13.24 -0.77
C GLU A 237 -59.40 -12.54 -1.64
N SER A 238 -60.17 -13.32 -2.42
CA SER A 238 -61.21 -12.76 -3.28
C SER A 238 -62.38 -12.20 -2.46
N PRO A 239 -62.74 -10.91 -2.62
CA PRO A 239 -63.83 -10.31 -1.86
C PRO A 239 -65.18 -10.94 -2.22
N PRO A 240 -66.09 -11.11 -1.25
CA PRO A 240 -67.46 -11.52 -1.51
C PRO A 240 -68.14 -10.61 -2.56
N GLU A 241 -69.08 -11.16 -3.33
CA GLU A 241 -69.77 -10.41 -4.39
C GLU A 241 -70.48 -9.17 -3.85
N ALA A 242 -71.07 -9.26 -2.65
CA ALA A 242 -71.70 -8.13 -1.97
C ALA A 242 -70.72 -7.00 -1.64
N VAL A 243 -69.49 -7.34 -1.20
CA VAL A 243 -68.42 -6.37 -0.93
C VAL A 243 -68.00 -5.69 -2.25
N THR A 244 -67.76 -6.48 -3.29
CA THR A 244 -67.38 -5.96 -4.61
C THR A 244 -68.45 -5.04 -5.20
N ALA A 245 -69.73 -5.40 -5.08
CA ALA A 245 -70.85 -4.58 -5.52
C ALA A 245 -70.94 -3.26 -4.73
N ALA A 246 -70.72 -3.30 -3.41
CA ALA A 246 -70.70 -2.11 -2.56
C ALA A 246 -69.51 -1.18 -2.85
N LEU A 247 -68.32 -1.72 -3.14
CA LEU A 247 -67.16 -0.94 -3.59
C LEU A 247 -67.46 -0.22 -4.91
N ARG A 248 -68.00 -0.94 -5.90
CA ARG A 248 -68.37 -0.36 -7.21
C ARG A 248 -69.44 0.72 -7.07
N ARG A 249 -70.46 0.53 -6.21
CA ARG A 249 -71.44 1.58 -5.92
C ARG A 249 -70.79 2.83 -5.30
N GLY A 250 -69.84 2.64 -4.40
CA GLY A 250 -69.11 3.75 -3.76
C GLY A 250 -68.21 4.50 -4.73
N LEU A 251 -67.61 3.81 -5.72
CA LEU A 251 -66.81 4.43 -6.78
C LEU A 251 -67.61 5.46 -7.60
N TYR A 252 -68.90 5.23 -7.81
CA TYR A 252 -69.80 6.16 -8.50
C TYR A 252 -70.61 7.05 -7.53
N GLY A 253 -70.23 7.06 -6.25
CA GLY A 253 -70.89 7.83 -5.20
C GLY A 253 -70.58 9.33 -5.26
N THR A 254 -71.41 10.12 -4.57
CA THR A 254 -71.25 11.57 -4.46
C THR A 254 -70.15 11.98 -3.46
N ASP A 255 -69.85 11.13 -2.49
CA ASP A 255 -68.85 11.37 -1.46
C ASP A 255 -67.42 11.14 -2.03
N PRO A 256 -66.58 12.18 -2.14
CA PRO A 256 -65.26 12.07 -2.75
C PRO A 256 -64.30 11.20 -1.94
N GLU A 257 -64.45 11.15 -0.62
CA GLU A 257 -63.57 10.36 0.25
C GLU A 257 -63.89 8.87 0.11
N VAL A 258 -65.19 8.51 0.11
CA VAL A 258 -65.62 7.12 -0.15
C VAL A 258 -65.21 6.68 -1.55
N ARG A 259 -65.35 7.56 -2.55
CA ARG A 259 -64.91 7.26 -3.92
C ARG A 259 -63.42 6.94 -3.98
N PHE A 260 -62.61 7.78 -3.33
CA PHE A 260 -61.17 7.58 -3.24
C PHE A 260 -60.82 6.24 -2.57
N GLU A 261 -61.42 5.96 -1.40
CA GLU A 261 -61.16 4.70 -0.69
C GLU A 261 -61.62 3.46 -1.47
N CYS A 262 -62.77 3.53 -2.14
CA CYS A 262 -63.22 2.48 -3.04
C CYS A 262 -62.26 2.29 -4.23
N ALA A 263 -61.75 3.39 -4.80
CA ALA A 263 -60.76 3.35 -5.88
C ALA A 263 -59.45 2.70 -5.44
N LEU A 264 -58.99 2.96 -4.20
CA LEU A 264 -57.84 2.28 -3.62
C LEU A 264 -58.05 0.76 -3.54
N CYS A 265 -59.20 0.33 -3.00
CA CYS A 265 -59.52 -1.09 -2.85
C CYS A 265 -59.71 -1.81 -4.20
N LEU A 266 -60.23 -1.13 -5.21
CA LEU A 266 -60.42 -1.68 -6.56
C LEU A 266 -59.18 -1.52 -7.46
N ARG A 267 -58.14 -0.84 -6.99
CA ARG A 267 -56.93 -0.47 -7.75
C ARG A 267 -57.23 0.32 -9.03
N GLU A 268 -58.23 1.21 -8.97
CA GLU A 268 -58.66 2.06 -10.10
C GLU A 268 -57.75 3.29 -10.24
N GLU A 269 -56.69 3.16 -11.04
CA GLU A 269 -55.64 4.18 -11.21
C GLU A 269 -56.20 5.56 -11.60
N VAL A 270 -57.24 5.60 -12.44
CA VAL A 270 -57.82 6.86 -12.95
C VAL A 270 -58.41 7.70 -11.82
N GLU A 271 -59.16 7.06 -10.92
CA GLU A 271 -59.83 7.76 -9.82
C GLU A 271 -58.85 8.14 -8.71
N VAL A 272 -57.86 7.28 -8.41
CA VAL A 272 -56.79 7.63 -7.45
C VAL A 272 -55.95 8.80 -7.98
N ALA A 273 -55.70 8.88 -9.29
CA ALA A 273 -54.95 9.97 -9.89
C ALA A 273 -55.68 11.34 -9.81
N GLN A 274 -57.01 11.36 -9.69
CA GLN A 274 -57.75 12.62 -9.47
C GLN A 274 -57.41 13.26 -8.12
N ALA A 275 -57.05 12.44 -7.11
CA ALA A 275 -56.67 12.92 -5.79
C ALA A 275 -55.35 13.72 -5.79
N LEU A 276 -54.54 13.62 -6.86
CA LEU A 276 -53.33 14.43 -7.05
C LEU A 276 -53.65 15.93 -7.22
N ASP A 277 -54.87 16.27 -7.62
CA ASP A 277 -55.38 17.64 -7.76
C ASP A 277 -56.08 18.17 -6.50
N SER A 278 -56.11 17.38 -5.43
CA SER A 278 -56.73 17.79 -4.17
C SER A 278 -55.99 18.96 -3.51
N SER A 279 -56.73 19.86 -2.87
CA SER A 279 -56.15 20.88 -1.99
C SER A 279 -55.68 20.31 -0.64
N ASP A 280 -56.10 19.08 -0.29
CA ASP A 280 -55.59 18.35 0.86
C ASP A 280 -54.23 17.72 0.52
N ALA A 281 -53.16 18.30 1.08
CA ALA A 281 -51.79 17.87 0.85
C ALA A 281 -51.54 16.43 1.33
N ASP A 282 -52.21 15.99 2.41
CA ASP A 282 -52.07 14.63 2.92
C ASP A 282 -52.69 13.63 1.94
N LEU A 283 -53.84 13.97 1.35
CA LEU A 283 -54.50 13.15 0.35
C LEU A 283 -53.67 13.06 -0.94
N ALA A 284 -53.15 14.20 -1.44
CA ALA A 284 -52.31 14.23 -2.62
C ALA A 284 -51.00 13.45 -2.41
N GLY A 285 -50.33 13.64 -1.26
CA GLY A 285 -49.11 12.91 -0.89
C GLY A 285 -49.36 11.40 -0.74
N PHE A 286 -50.47 11.02 -0.11
CA PHE A 286 -50.88 9.62 0.00
C PHE A 286 -51.16 9.01 -1.38
N ALA A 287 -51.87 9.71 -2.26
CA ALA A 287 -52.11 9.25 -3.64
C ALA A 287 -50.81 9.07 -4.42
N ARG A 288 -49.83 9.98 -4.30
CA ARG A 288 -48.50 9.83 -4.93
C ARG A 288 -47.80 8.56 -4.45
N ARG A 289 -47.79 8.30 -3.15
CA ARG A 289 -47.18 7.09 -2.57
C ARG A 289 -47.77 5.83 -3.17
N ILE A 290 -49.09 5.70 -3.14
CA ILE A 290 -49.79 4.51 -3.67
C ILE A 290 -49.58 4.35 -5.17
N LEU A 291 -49.72 5.43 -5.94
CA LEU A 291 -49.50 5.39 -7.39
C LEU A 291 -48.03 5.07 -7.75
N SER A 292 -47.06 5.47 -6.91
CA SER A 292 -45.64 5.12 -7.08
C SER A 292 -45.40 3.63 -6.85
N GLN A 293 -46.01 3.06 -5.81
CA GLN A 293 -45.96 1.63 -5.51
C GLN A 293 -46.64 0.79 -6.59
N TRP A 294 -47.70 1.31 -7.22
CA TRP A 294 -48.36 0.66 -8.35
C TRP A 294 -47.60 0.82 -9.68
N GLY A 295 -46.62 1.72 -9.74
CA GLY A 295 -45.94 2.07 -10.99
C GLY A 295 -46.87 2.73 -12.02
N SER A 296 -47.78 3.57 -11.55
CA SER A 296 -48.79 4.26 -12.36
C SER A 296 -48.16 5.07 -13.49
N ARG A 297 -48.55 4.78 -14.74
CA ARG A 297 -48.12 5.54 -15.90
C ARG A 297 -48.61 6.99 -15.83
N ARG A 298 -49.82 7.22 -15.29
CA ARG A 298 -50.40 8.58 -15.15
C ARG A 298 -49.60 9.43 -14.18
N LEU A 299 -49.17 8.86 -13.07
CA LEU A 299 -48.30 9.54 -12.11
C LEU A 299 -46.98 9.95 -12.76
N LEU A 300 -46.35 9.04 -13.50
CA LEU A 300 -45.08 9.30 -14.18
C LEU A 300 -45.20 10.37 -15.27
N THR A 301 -46.25 10.32 -16.10
CA THR A 301 -46.53 11.37 -17.09
C THR A 301 -46.75 12.74 -16.43
N ARG A 302 -47.39 12.77 -15.26
CA ARG A 302 -47.59 14.00 -14.50
C ARG A 302 -46.29 14.51 -13.87
N LEU A 303 -45.47 13.61 -13.32
CA LEU A 303 -44.15 13.93 -12.79
C LEU A 303 -43.25 14.53 -13.88
N GLU A 304 -43.25 13.92 -15.07
CA GLU A 304 -42.51 14.41 -16.24
C GLU A 304 -42.96 15.81 -16.65
N ARG A 305 -44.28 16.06 -16.72
CA ARG A 305 -44.84 17.34 -17.17
C ARG A 305 -44.68 18.46 -16.15
N ASP A 306 -45.15 18.24 -14.92
CA ASP A 306 -45.38 19.31 -13.92
C ASP A 306 -44.66 19.04 -12.58
N GLY A 307 -43.88 17.95 -12.48
CA GLY A 307 -43.21 17.57 -11.24
C GLY A 307 -42.03 18.44 -10.85
N ASP A 308 -41.87 18.67 -9.54
CA ASP A 308 -40.70 19.30 -8.93
C ASP A 308 -39.82 18.27 -8.21
N ALA A 309 -38.72 18.73 -7.62
CA ALA A 309 -37.78 17.86 -6.91
C ALA A 309 -38.43 17.17 -5.69
N ALA A 310 -39.31 17.84 -4.95
CA ALA A 310 -39.97 17.25 -3.78
C ALA A 310 -40.88 16.09 -4.18
N PHE A 311 -41.67 16.29 -5.24
CA PHE A 311 -42.51 15.25 -5.82
C PHE A 311 -41.65 14.08 -6.33
N ALA A 312 -40.57 14.33 -7.08
CA ALA A 312 -39.69 13.25 -7.53
C ALA A 312 -39.05 12.44 -6.37
N LYS A 313 -38.69 13.10 -5.27
CA LYS A 313 -38.16 12.41 -4.07
C LYS A 313 -39.19 11.48 -3.44
N GLU A 314 -40.43 11.94 -3.27
CA GLU A 314 -41.52 11.12 -2.76
C GLU A 314 -41.76 9.88 -3.65
N VAL A 315 -41.74 10.07 -4.97
CA VAL A 315 -41.90 8.97 -5.93
C VAL A 315 -40.74 7.98 -5.82
N LEU A 316 -39.49 8.45 -5.78
CA LEU A 316 -38.29 7.59 -5.71
C LEU A 316 -38.24 6.71 -4.45
N GLN A 317 -38.74 7.21 -3.33
CA GLN A 317 -38.78 6.47 -2.06
C GLN A 317 -39.71 5.26 -2.14
N GLU A 318 -40.79 5.37 -2.89
CA GLU A 318 -41.91 4.42 -2.89
C GLU A 318 -42.07 3.69 -4.24
N LEU A 319 -41.21 3.99 -5.21
CA LEU A 319 -41.23 3.40 -6.55
C LEU A 319 -41.00 1.89 -6.47
N ALA A 320 -41.85 1.13 -7.16
CA ALA A 320 -41.73 -0.31 -7.30
C ALA A 320 -40.35 -0.74 -7.82
N SER A 321 -39.89 -1.92 -7.40
CA SER A 321 -38.68 -2.56 -7.90
C SER A 321 -39.05 -3.92 -8.52
N PRO A 322 -38.78 -4.16 -9.83
CA PRO A 322 -38.09 -3.28 -10.77
C PRO A 322 -38.92 -2.03 -11.14
N PRO A 323 -38.25 -0.92 -11.56
CA PRO A 323 -38.95 0.29 -11.94
C PRO A 323 -39.83 0.06 -13.18
N PRO A 324 -41.04 0.63 -13.21
CA PRO A 324 -41.94 0.52 -14.35
C PRO A 324 -41.40 1.30 -15.56
N GLU A 325 -41.90 0.96 -16.75
CA GLU A 325 -41.55 1.63 -18.00
C GLU A 325 -41.84 3.14 -17.94
N GLY A 326 -40.90 3.97 -18.39
CA GLY A 326 -41.01 5.42 -18.37
C GLY A 326 -40.64 6.10 -17.04
N ALA A 327 -40.42 5.33 -15.95
CA ALA A 327 -40.03 5.93 -14.66
C ALA A 327 -38.69 6.67 -14.75
N LEU A 328 -37.70 6.05 -15.40
CA LEU A 328 -36.38 6.67 -15.58
C LEU A 328 -36.49 7.99 -16.34
N GLU A 329 -37.24 8.01 -17.45
CA GLU A 329 -37.42 9.20 -18.29
C GLU A 329 -38.07 10.36 -17.51
N ALA A 330 -39.14 10.08 -16.76
CA ALA A 330 -39.78 11.09 -15.92
C ALA A 330 -38.83 11.66 -14.86
N LEU A 331 -38.07 10.79 -14.18
CA LEU A 331 -37.13 11.18 -13.12
C LEU A 331 -35.95 12.00 -13.65
N LEU A 332 -35.34 11.58 -14.76
CA LEU A 332 -34.26 12.33 -15.40
C LEU A 332 -34.76 13.67 -15.93
N THR A 333 -35.99 13.74 -16.43
CA THR A 333 -36.61 15.00 -16.90
C THR A 333 -36.82 16.01 -15.76
N VAL A 334 -37.23 15.56 -14.57
CA VAL A 334 -37.26 16.45 -13.39
C VAL A 334 -35.85 16.88 -13.01
N SER A 335 -34.90 15.95 -12.97
CA SER A 335 -33.50 16.22 -12.61
C SER A 335 -32.85 17.27 -13.52
N LEU A 336 -33.15 17.25 -14.82
CA LEU A 336 -32.70 18.26 -15.79
C LEU A 336 -33.25 19.66 -15.50
N ARG A 337 -34.46 19.76 -14.93
CA ARG A 337 -35.08 21.05 -14.55
C ARG A 337 -34.57 21.58 -13.21
N THR A 338 -34.16 20.68 -12.32
CA THR A 338 -33.72 21.00 -10.94
C THR A 338 -32.35 20.40 -10.65
N VAL A 339 -31.34 20.86 -11.40
CA VAL A 339 -29.94 20.39 -11.35
C VAL A 339 -29.45 20.25 -9.90
N GLY A 340 -28.91 19.07 -9.57
CA GLY A 340 -28.33 18.74 -8.25
C GLY A 340 -29.32 18.34 -7.15
N SER A 341 -30.57 18.80 -7.19
CA SER A 341 -31.53 18.56 -6.10
C SER A 341 -31.94 17.10 -5.89
N LEU A 342 -31.77 16.25 -6.92
CA LEU A 342 -32.12 14.83 -6.93
C LEU A 342 -30.89 13.90 -7.00
N ALA A 343 -29.66 14.43 -6.90
CA ALA A 343 -28.46 13.66 -7.17
C ALA A 343 -28.31 12.44 -6.24
N ASP A 344 -28.54 12.62 -4.93
CA ASP A 344 -28.44 11.54 -3.94
C ASP A 344 -29.50 10.46 -4.14
N GLU A 345 -30.76 10.86 -4.38
CA GLU A 345 -31.86 9.92 -4.59
C GLU A 345 -31.72 9.17 -5.92
N LEU A 346 -31.29 9.85 -6.99
CA LEU A 346 -30.98 9.21 -8.27
C LEU A 346 -29.78 8.27 -8.16
N ARG A 347 -28.74 8.61 -7.40
CA ARG A 347 -27.62 7.70 -7.13
C ARG A 347 -28.11 6.46 -6.37
N SER A 348 -28.94 6.64 -5.35
CA SER A 348 -29.52 5.50 -4.61
C SER A 348 -30.40 4.63 -5.50
N PHE A 349 -31.15 5.23 -6.41
CA PHE A 349 -31.96 4.52 -7.40
C PHE A 349 -31.10 3.77 -8.42
N ALA A 350 -30.09 4.43 -8.97
CA ALA A 350 -29.11 3.88 -9.90
C ALA A 350 -28.40 2.66 -9.30
N LYS A 351 -27.90 2.76 -8.06
CA LYS A 351 -27.20 1.67 -7.35
C LYS A 351 -28.07 0.42 -7.06
N ARG A 352 -29.41 0.48 -7.22
CA ARG A 352 -30.28 -0.72 -7.14
C ARG A 352 -30.01 -1.72 -8.27
N ARG A 353 -29.40 -1.28 -9.38
CA ARG A 353 -29.11 -2.10 -10.55
C ARG A 353 -27.77 -1.68 -11.19
N PRO A 354 -26.83 -2.62 -11.45
CA PRO A 354 -25.58 -2.29 -12.15
C PRO A 354 -25.86 -1.61 -13.49
N PHE A 355 -25.02 -0.65 -13.91
CA PHE A 355 -25.24 0.13 -15.13
C PHE A 355 -25.49 -0.73 -16.38
N ARG A 356 -24.68 -1.78 -16.58
CA ARG A 356 -24.86 -2.73 -17.70
C ARG A 356 -26.15 -3.53 -17.66
N ALA A 357 -26.72 -3.72 -16.47
CA ALA A 357 -28.00 -4.42 -16.39
C ALA A 357 -29.14 -3.56 -16.94
N TRP A 358 -28.99 -2.24 -17.09
CA TRP A 358 -29.97 -1.40 -17.78
C TRP A 358 -29.95 -1.68 -19.28
N GLY A 359 -31.11 -1.62 -19.94
CA GLY A 359 -31.17 -1.76 -21.39
C GLY A 359 -30.45 -0.58 -22.09
N VAL A 360 -29.96 -0.82 -23.31
CA VAL A 360 -29.20 0.17 -24.10
C VAL A 360 -29.88 1.55 -24.17
N GLU A 361 -31.20 1.59 -24.35
CA GLU A 361 -31.94 2.87 -24.42
C GLU A 361 -31.91 3.64 -23.09
N ASP A 362 -31.98 2.93 -21.96
CA ASP A 362 -31.88 3.53 -20.63
C ASP A 362 -30.44 3.97 -20.32
N GLN A 363 -29.44 3.21 -20.76
CA GLN A 363 -28.04 3.64 -20.69
C GLN A 363 -27.80 4.93 -21.49
N ARG A 364 -28.38 5.06 -22.70
CA ARG A 364 -28.33 6.29 -23.50
C ARG A 364 -29.06 7.46 -22.84
N ARG A 365 -30.15 7.20 -22.12
CA ARG A 365 -30.86 8.23 -21.33
C ARG A 365 -30.00 8.73 -20.17
N TRP A 366 -29.37 7.82 -19.44
CA TRP A 366 -28.40 8.16 -18.40
C TRP A 366 -27.20 8.95 -18.95
N ALA A 367 -26.65 8.57 -20.10
CA ALA A 367 -25.56 9.31 -20.75
C ALA A 367 -25.97 10.72 -21.20
N ARG A 368 -27.18 10.90 -21.75
CA ARG A 368 -27.72 12.24 -22.08
C ARG A 368 -27.90 13.11 -20.84
N TRP A 369 -28.40 12.52 -19.76
CA TRP A 369 -28.51 13.19 -18.47
C TRP A 369 -27.12 13.58 -17.93
N ALA A 370 -26.15 12.66 -18.01
CA ALA A 370 -24.78 12.88 -17.56
C ALA A 370 -24.17 14.14 -18.20
N ARG A 371 -24.23 14.22 -19.54
CA ARG A 371 -23.78 15.38 -20.35
C ARG A 371 -24.45 16.72 -19.99
N SER A 372 -25.63 16.66 -19.40
CA SER A 372 -26.42 17.86 -19.11
C SER A 372 -26.30 18.31 -17.65
N VAL A 373 -25.95 17.40 -16.73
CA VAL A 373 -26.09 17.63 -15.28
C VAL A 373 -24.77 17.43 -14.53
N LEU A 374 -23.98 16.39 -14.85
CA LEU A 374 -22.86 15.97 -13.99
C LEU A 374 -21.78 17.05 -13.85
N ARG A 375 -21.46 17.78 -14.93
CA ARG A 375 -20.51 18.91 -14.90
C ARG A 375 -20.80 19.98 -13.86
N ASP A 376 -22.07 20.15 -13.49
CA ASP A 376 -22.52 21.20 -12.58
C ASP A 376 -22.77 20.63 -11.15
N LEU A 377 -22.50 19.34 -10.93
CA LEU A 377 -22.54 18.70 -9.62
C LEU A 377 -21.19 18.80 -8.89
N PRO A 378 -21.16 18.60 -7.56
CA PRO A 378 -19.91 18.42 -6.83
C PRO A 378 -19.09 17.26 -7.43
N ALA A 379 -17.78 17.44 -7.52
CA ALA A 379 -16.87 16.46 -8.12
C ALA A 379 -16.96 15.06 -7.49
N GLU A 380 -17.15 14.98 -6.17
CA GLU A 380 -17.36 13.71 -5.46
C GLU A 380 -18.62 12.98 -5.94
N THR A 381 -19.73 13.73 -6.11
CA THR A 381 -20.99 13.16 -6.59
C THR A 381 -20.89 12.71 -8.05
N ALA A 382 -20.19 13.46 -8.90
CA ALA A 382 -19.94 13.05 -10.28
C ALA A 382 -19.09 11.77 -10.33
N LEU A 383 -18.05 11.70 -9.50
CA LEU A 383 -17.19 10.52 -9.37
C LEU A 383 -17.97 9.28 -8.90
N ASP A 384 -18.92 9.43 -7.98
CA ASP A 384 -19.79 8.32 -7.54
C ASP A 384 -20.71 7.79 -8.65
N PHE A 385 -21.21 8.68 -9.52
CA PHE A 385 -22.00 8.27 -10.68
C PHE A 385 -21.12 7.55 -11.71
N PHE A 386 -19.90 8.04 -11.94
CA PHE A 386 -18.93 7.35 -12.79
C PHE A 386 -18.52 6.00 -12.19
N GLU A 387 -18.30 5.89 -10.88
CA GLU A 387 -18.04 4.64 -10.17
C GLU A 387 -19.11 3.60 -10.50
N TRP A 388 -20.38 3.98 -10.35
CA TRP A 388 -21.51 3.12 -10.66
C TRP A 388 -21.57 2.72 -12.14
N ALA A 389 -21.29 3.65 -13.06
CA ALA A 389 -21.27 3.39 -14.50
C ALA A 389 -20.12 2.46 -14.94
N ALA A 390 -18.94 2.62 -14.32
CA ALA A 390 -17.71 1.89 -14.65
C ALA A 390 -17.57 0.55 -13.91
N THR A 391 -18.34 0.33 -12.83
CA THR A 391 -18.26 -0.93 -12.06
C THR A 391 -18.79 -2.11 -12.88
N PRO A 392 -17.96 -3.13 -13.17
CA PRO A 392 -18.42 -4.31 -13.90
C PRO A 392 -19.38 -5.15 -13.03
N PRO A 393 -20.42 -5.76 -13.63
CA PRO A 393 -21.32 -6.67 -12.92
C PRO A 393 -20.58 -7.93 -12.43
N PHE A 394 -20.84 -8.34 -11.18
CA PHE A 394 -20.13 -9.48 -10.54
C PHE A 394 -20.26 -10.82 -11.30
N ASN A 395 -21.36 -10.99 -12.05
CA ASN A 395 -21.70 -12.25 -12.72
C ASN A 395 -21.38 -12.29 -14.22
N ASP A 396 -20.89 -11.19 -14.80
CA ASP A 396 -20.61 -11.11 -16.24
C ASP A 396 -19.24 -10.46 -16.50
N PRO A 397 -18.18 -11.27 -16.65
CA PRO A 397 -16.82 -10.82 -16.89
C PRO A 397 -16.54 -10.49 -18.37
N GLU A 398 -17.53 -10.57 -19.27
CA GLU A 398 -17.36 -10.14 -20.66
C GLU A 398 -17.11 -8.62 -20.74
N GLY A 399 -16.34 -8.21 -21.76
CA GLY A 399 -16.04 -6.80 -21.99
C GLY A 399 -17.31 -6.00 -22.30
N PRO A 400 -17.36 -4.69 -22.01
CA PRO A 400 -18.50 -3.87 -22.39
C PRO A 400 -18.65 -3.82 -23.92
N ASP A 401 -19.89 -3.79 -24.41
CA ASP A 401 -20.14 -3.57 -25.84
C ASP A 401 -19.74 -2.13 -26.25
N GLU A 402 -19.58 -1.86 -27.55
CA GLU A 402 -19.18 -0.53 -28.06
C GLU A 402 -20.13 0.59 -27.61
N GLU A 403 -21.44 0.32 -27.61
CA GLU A 403 -22.46 1.31 -27.20
C GLU A 403 -22.47 1.54 -25.67
N GLU A 404 -22.23 0.50 -24.87
CA GLU A 404 -22.09 0.62 -23.41
C GLU A 404 -20.87 1.46 -23.05
N THR A 405 -19.80 1.26 -23.83
CA THR A 405 -18.55 1.98 -23.72
C THR A 405 -18.79 3.47 -23.98
N GLU A 406 -19.51 3.85 -25.05
CA GLU A 406 -19.87 5.25 -25.32
C GLU A 406 -20.69 5.89 -24.18
N ALA A 407 -21.67 5.17 -23.63
CA ALA A 407 -22.50 5.69 -22.55
C ALA A 407 -21.69 5.90 -21.26
N MET A 408 -20.76 5.01 -20.93
CA MET A 408 -19.83 5.16 -19.82
C MET A 408 -18.86 6.33 -20.02
N TRP A 409 -18.35 6.55 -21.24
CA TRP A 409 -17.46 7.69 -21.54
C TRP A 409 -18.13 9.04 -21.28
N ALA A 410 -19.45 9.17 -21.51
CA ALA A 410 -20.19 10.37 -21.16
C ALA A 410 -20.13 10.68 -19.65
N PHE A 411 -20.10 9.65 -18.78
CA PHE A 411 -19.91 9.87 -17.35
C PHE A 411 -18.46 10.28 -17.03
N LEU A 412 -17.47 9.68 -17.70
CA LEU A 412 -16.07 10.03 -17.49
C LEU A 412 -15.79 11.49 -17.88
N GLU A 413 -16.16 11.88 -19.10
CA GLU A 413 -15.95 13.22 -19.64
C GLU A 413 -16.55 14.30 -18.72
N GLU A 414 -17.78 14.09 -18.26
CA GLU A 414 -18.44 15.07 -17.39
C GLU A 414 -17.92 15.03 -15.95
N THR A 415 -17.41 13.89 -15.49
CA THR A 415 -16.68 13.80 -14.21
C THR A 415 -15.37 14.59 -14.28
N VAL A 416 -14.64 14.53 -15.40
CA VAL A 416 -13.46 15.38 -15.62
C VAL A 416 -13.85 16.85 -15.52
N HIS A 417 -14.95 17.26 -16.17
CA HIS A 417 -15.43 18.64 -16.09
C HIS A 417 -15.83 19.07 -14.68
N ALA A 418 -16.49 18.20 -13.91
CA ALA A 418 -16.84 18.47 -12.53
C ALA A 418 -15.59 18.61 -11.64
N ILE A 419 -14.58 17.75 -11.83
CA ILE A 419 -13.29 17.84 -11.12
C ILE A 419 -12.55 19.14 -11.50
N ASP A 420 -12.54 19.51 -12.79
CA ASP A 420 -11.92 20.75 -13.28
C ASP A 420 -12.54 22.02 -12.67
N GLN A 421 -13.86 22.04 -12.47
CA GLN A 421 -14.57 23.18 -11.87
C GLN A 421 -14.51 23.20 -10.34
N GLY A 422 -14.21 22.05 -9.72
CA GLY A 422 -14.12 21.90 -8.27
C GLY A 422 -13.00 22.73 -7.64
N THR A 423 -13.16 23.07 -6.36
CA THR A 423 -12.09 23.71 -5.60
C THR A 423 -10.92 22.75 -5.41
N ALA A 424 -9.73 23.26 -5.06
CA ALA A 424 -8.58 22.39 -4.78
C ALA A 424 -8.86 21.38 -3.65
N LYS A 425 -9.72 21.75 -2.69
CA LYS A 425 -10.18 20.85 -1.62
C LYS A 425 -11.06 19.73 -2.16
N ASP A 426 -11.97 20.03 -3.09
CA ASP A 426 -12.84 19.03 -3.70
C ASP A 426 -12.02 18.05 -4.55
N ARG A 427 -11.03 18.56 -5.31
CA ARG A 427 -10.08 17.74 -6.06
C ARG A 427 -9.26 16.82 -5.15
N ASP A 428 -8.72 17.36 -4.05
CA ASP A 428 -7.99 16.58 -3.05
C ASP A 428 -8.84 15.43 -2.46
N ALA A 429 -10.12 15.69 -2.17
CA ALA A 429 -11.04 14.67 -1.67
C ALA A 429 -11.32 13.59 -2.74
N CYS A 430 -11.60 13.98 -3.98
CA CYS A 430 -11.79 13.06 -5.10
C CYS A 430 -10.58 12.15 -5.32
N PHE A 431 -9.36 12.70 -5.34
CA PHE A 431 -8.14 11.91 -5.59
C PHE A 431 -7.88 10.87 -4.49
N LYS A 432 -8.29 11.17 -3.25
CA LYS A 432 -8.15 10.25 -2.12
C LYS A 432 -9.19 9.15 -2.13
N ASP A 433 -10.36 9.40 -2.71
CA ASP A 433 -11.48 8.46 -2.77
C ASP A 433 -11.09 7.14 -3.45
N SER A 434 -11.74 6.05 -3.02
CA SER A 434 -11.57 4.73 -3.64
C SER A 434 -12.10 4.67 -5.06
N ALA A 435 -13.21 5.38 -5.37
CA ALA A 435 -13.83 5.43 -6.68
C ALA A 435 -12.90 6.00 -7.76
N PHE A 436 -11.94 6.85 -7.37
CA PHE A 436 -10.95 7.41 -8.29
C PHE A 436 -10.05 6.35 -8.93
N VAL A 437 -9.97 5.13 -8.37
CA VAL A 437 -9.26 4.01 -9.02
C VAL A 437 -9.89 3.64 -10.36
N LEU A 438 -11.22 3.65 -10.46
CA LEU A 438 -11.94 3.38 -11.70
C LEU A 438 -11.66 4.48 -12.72
N PHE A 439 -11.61 5.74 -12.25
CA PHE A 439 -11.29 6.88 -13.10
C PHE A 439 -9.91 6.71 -13.74
N LEU A 440 -8.90 6.37 -12.92
CA LEU A 440 -7.54 6.10 -13.41
C LEU A 440 -7.51 4.92 -14.37
N HIS A 441 -8.20 3.82 -14.06
CA HIS A 441 -8.24 2.62 -14.91
C HIS A 441 -8.82 2.89 -16.31
N HIS A 442 -9.80 3.80 -16.42
CA HIS A 442 -10.41 4.18 -17.69
C HIS A 442 -9.80 5.45 -18.31
N SER A 443 -8.75 6.02 -17.73
CA SER A 443 -8.16 7.28 -18.22
C SER A 443 -7.44 7.08 -19.57
N GLY A 444 -7.93 7.78 -20.61
CA GLY A 444 -7.36 7.81 -21.95
C GLY A 444 -6.33 8.93 -22.14
N VAL A 445 -6.09 9.30 -23.40
CA VAL A 445 -5.11 10.34 -23.77
C VAL A 445 -5.56 11.74 -23.33
N ASP A 446 -6.86 12.02 -23.40
CA ASP A 446 -7.39 13.33 -23.02
C ASP A 446 -7.43 13.49 -21.49
N GLU A 447 -7.81 12.45 -20.75
CA GLU A 447 -7.73 12.44 -19.27
C GLU A 447 -6.28 12.56 -18.80
N GLN A 448 -5.33 11.92 -19.49
CA GLN A 448 -3.89 12.06 -19.19
C GLN A 448 -3.41 13.51 -19.24
N ARG A 449 -3.93 14.34 -20.16
CA ARG A 449 -3.60 15.78 -20.21
C ARG A 449 -4.15 16.50 -18.99
N ARG A 450 -5.36 16.16 -18.54
CA ARG A 450 -5.95 16.76 -17.32
C ARG A 450 -5.23 16.33 -16.05
N LEU A 451 -4.87 15.05 -15.95
CA LEU A 451 -4.02 14.54 -14.87
C LEU A 451 -2.68 15.28 -14.83
N ASN A 452 -2.09 15.60 -15.99
CA ASN A 452 -0.86 16.38 -16.09
C ASN A 452 -1.02 17.80 -15.51
N ASP A 453 -2.12 18.48 -15.85
CA ASP A 453 -2.45 19.81 -15.33
C ASP A 453 -2.70 19.76 -13.82
N TRP A 454 -3.53 18.82 -13.33
CA TRP A 454 -3.87 18.68 -11.92
C TRP A 454 -2.68 18.27 -11.06
N ALA A 455 -1.74 17.48 -11.57
CA ALA A 455 -0.53 17.08 -10.84
C ALA A 455 0.39 18.28 -10.52
N ARG A 456 0.30 19.36 -11.31
CA ARG A 456 1.07 20.59 -11.12
C ARG A 456 0.38 21.61 -10.22
N ASP A 457 -0.85 21.34 -9.80
CA ASP A 457 -1.57 22.17 -8.84
C ASP A 457 -0.89 22.08 -7.45
N PRO A 458 -0.51 23.22 -6.84
CA PRO A 458 0.21 23.22 -5.56
C PRO A 458 -0.65 22.71 -4.39
N ASP A 459 -1.97 22.82 -4.48
CA ASP A 459 -2.90 22.54 -3.39
C ASP A 459 -3.46 21.12 -3.48
N SER A 460 -3.74 20.61 -4.70
CA SER A 460 -4.32 19.27 -4.90
C SER A 460 -3.38 18.25 -5.54
N GLY A 461 -2.28 18.67 -6.18
CA GLY A 461 -1.40 17.80 -6.96
C GLY A 461 -0.75 16.69 -6.13
N GLY A 462 -0.43 16.95 -4.85
CA GLY A 462 0.14 15.95 -3.95
C GLY A 462 -0.75 14.72 -3.76
N ALA A 463 -2.06 14.91 -3.61
CA ALA A 463 -3.01 13.81 -3.47
C ALA A 463 -3.18 13.01 -4.76
N LEU A 464 -3.15 13.66 -5.92
CA LEU A 464 -3.16 12.96 -7.20
C LEU A 464 -1.91 12.08 -7.39
N LEU A 465 -0.73 12.62 -7.06
CA LEU A 465 0.52 11.86 -7.13
C LEU A 465 0.49 10.64 -6.20
N GLU A 466 -0.07 10.80 -5.00
CA GLU A 466 -0.28 9.68 -4.07
C GLU A 466 -1.24 8.63 -4.67
N ALA A 467 -2.36 9.07 -5.25
CA ALA A 467 -3.32 8.19 -5.91
C ALA A 467 -2.70 7.40 -7.06
N LEU A 468 -1.87 8.04 -7.90
CA LEU A 468 -1.16 7.40 -9.01
C LEU A 468 -0.11 6.38 -8.54
N LEU A 469 0.63 6.66 -7.47
CA LEU A 469 1.58 5.71 -6.90
C LEU A 469 0.87 4.52 -6.23
N MET A 470 -0.30 4.75 -5.64
CA MET A 470 -1.14 3.71 -5.01
C MET A 470 -2.01 2.96 -6.02
N PHE A 471 -2.19 3.47 -7.24
CA PHE A 471 -3.08 2.93 -8.25
C PHE A 471 -2.86 1.45 -8.54
N PRO A 472 -1.63 0.94 -8.77
CA PRO A 472 -1.44 -0.50 -9.00
C PRO A 472 -1.95 -1.39 -7.85
N SER A 473 -1.81 -0.92 -6.61
CA SER A 473 -2.33 -1.63 -5.44
C SER A 473 -3.86 -1.56 -5.39
N ARG A 474 -4.43 -0.36 -5.56
CA ARG A 474 -5.89 -0.15 -5.53
C ARG A 474 -6.60 -0.89 -6.66
N GLU A 475 -6.02 -0.91 -7.85
CA GLU A 475 -6.54 -1.63 -9.03
C GLU A 475 -6.63 -3.14 -8.77
N GLN A 476 -5.59 -3.71 -8.13
CA GLN A 476 -5.59 -5.12 -7.72
C GLN A 476 -6.67 -5.40 -6.66
N HIS A 477 -6.84 -4.52 -5.67
CA HIS A 477 -7.87 -4.69 -4.62
C HIS A 477 -9.29 -4.57 -5.20
N ALA A 478 -9.49 -3.67 -6.17
CA ALA A 478 -10.76 -3.47 -6.86
C ALA A 478 -11.06 -4.59 -7.88
N ARG A 479 -10.15 -5.55 -8.09
CA ARG A 479 -10.27 -6.67 -9.05
C ARG A 479 -10.52 -6.20 -10.48
N LEU A 480 -10.03 -5.02 -10.83
CA LEU A 480 -10.18 -4.42 -12.16
C LEU A 480 -9.18 -4.97 -13.17
N SER A 481 -8.07 -5.53 -12.69
CA SER A 481 -7.15 -6.30 -13.53
C SER A 481 -7.60 -7.76 -13.53
N PRO A 482 -8.37 -8.23 -14.52
CA PRO A 482 -8.47 -9.66 -14.73
C PRO A 482 -7.06 -10.20 -15.02
N GLU A 483 -6.82 -11.48 -14.77
CA GLU A 483 -5.64 -12.22 -15.28
C GLU A 483 -5.69 -12.32 -16.83
N ARG A 484 -6.17 -11.29 -17.54
CA ARG A 484 -6.16 -11.21 -18.99
C ARG A 484 -4.71 -11.08 -19.43
N LYS A 485 -4.27 -12.05 -20.24
CA LYS A 485 -2.99 -12.05 -20.96
C LYS A 485 -2.73 -10.78 -21.78
N ASP A 486 -3.76 -9.99 -22.05
CA ASP A 486 -3.74 -8.82 -22.92
C ASP A 486 -3.86 -7.47 -22.18
N ALA A 487 -3.95 -7.45 -20.84
CA ALA A 487 -3.91 -6.18 -20.10
C ALA A 487 -2.53 -5.54 -20.34
N GLU A 488 -2.49 -4.41 -21.05
CA GLU A 488 -1.25 -3.77 -21.48
C GLU A 488 -0.33 -3.56 -20.28
N PRO A 489 0.79 -4.30 -20.19
CA PRO A 489 1.69 -4.18 -19.07
C PRO A 489 2.18 -2.74 -18.96
N GLY A 490 1.80 -2.06 -17.87
CA GLY A 490 2.28 -0.72 -17.58
C GLY A 490 1.30 0.44 -17.82
N HIS A 491 -0.02 0.23 -17.81
CA HIS A 491 -0.97 1.37 -17.80
C HIS A 491 -0.68 2.36 -16.65
N ALA A 492 -0.48 1.88 -15.42
CA ALA A 492 -0.06 2.71 -14.29
C ALA A 492 1.24 3.49 -14.57
N GLY A 493 2.21 2.82 -15.20
CA GLY A 493 3.46 3.44 -15.64
C GLY A 493 3.24 4.51 -16.72
N ARG A 494 2.33 4.29 -17.66
CA ARG A 494 1.94 5.28 -18.67
C ARG A 494 1.30 6.51 -18.04
N LEU A 495 0.36 6.34 -17.09
CA LEU A 495 -0.24 7.48 -16.39
C LEU A 495 0.81 8.29 -15.63
N LEU A 496 1.72 7.60 -14.90
CA LEU A 496 2.84 8.26 -14.22
C LEU A 496 3.76 9.01 -15.19
N MET A 497 4.05 8.44 -16.36
CA MET A 497 4.88 9.12 -17.37
C MET A 497 4.13 10.23 -18.10
N ALA A 498 2.81 10.12 -18.26
CA ALA A 498 1.98 11.16 -18.86
C ALA A 498 1.95 12.42 -17.99
N ILE A 499 1.87 12.29 -16.67
CA ILE A 499 1.97 13.45 -15.77
C ILE A 499 3.39 14.04 -15.74
N TRP A 500 4.42 13.21 -15.94
CA TRP A 500 5.81 13.64 -15.99
C TRP A 500 6.12 14.43 -17.26
N ASP A 501 5.42 14.15 -18.36
CA ASP A 501 5.71 14.77 -19.65
C ASP A 501 5.35 16.27 -19.68
N GLY A 502 6.04 17.03 -20.54
CA GLY A 502 5.75 18.45 -20.77
C GLY A 502 6.44 19.44 -19.82
N PRO A 503 6.19 20.75 -20.00
CA PRO A 503 6.82 21.81 -19.20
C PRO A 503 6.42 21.71 -17.72
N GLY A 504 7.27 22.21 -16.82
CA GLY A 504 6.97 22.23 -15.38
C GLY A 504 7.38 20.97 -14.60
N GLN A 505 8.14 20.04 -15.18
CA GLN A 505 8.67 18.84 -14.50
C GLN A 505 9.27 19.13 -13.10
N HIS A 506 9.97 20.26 -12.96
CA HIS A 506 10.58 20.68 -11.69
C HIS A 506 9.57 20.83 -10.54
N LEU A 507 8.29 21.11 -10.83
CA LEU A 507 7.21 21.20 -9.84
C LEU A 507 6.86 19.83 -9.25
N LEU A 508 7.10 18.75 -9.99
CA LEU A 508 6.76 17.38 -9.59
C LEU A 508 7.88 16.72 -8.75
N VAL A 509 9.12 17.17 -8.90
CA VAL A 509 10.31 16.52 -8.31
C VAL A 509 10.21 16.43 -6.79
N ALA A 510 9.96 17.54 -6.10
CA ALA A 510 9.91 17.55 -4.63
C ALA A 510 8.70 16.79 -4.06
N PRO A 511 7.46 16.97 -4.57
CA PRO A 511 6.30 16.17 -4.15
C PRO A 511 6.49 14.66 -4.37
N LEU A 512 6.91 14.23 -5.57
CA LEU A 512 7.19 12.82 -5.86
C LEU A 512 8.29 12.28 -4.94
N GLY A 513 9.39 13.03 -4.76
CA GLY A 513 10.47 12.63 -3.88
C GLY A 513 10.01 12.37 -2.45
N LYS A 514 9.09 13.19 -1.92
CA LYS A 514 8.50 12.98 -0.59
C LYS A 514 7.65 11.71 -0.55
N LEU A 515 6.76 11.53 -1.52
CA LEU A 515 5.82 10.41 -1.57
C LEU A 515 6.53 9.07 -1.78
N VAL A 516 7.46 8.99 -2.73
CA VAL A 516 8.23 7.78 -3.01
C VAL A 516 9.07 7.34 -1.80
N ARG A 517 9.59 8.27 -1.00
CA ARG A 517 10.30 7.94 0.24
C ARG A 517 9.37 7.36 1.32
N SER A 518 8.14 7.83 1.40
CA SER A 518 7.14 7.31 2.36
C SER A 518 6.44 6.03 1.89
N TRP A 519 6.59 5.68 0.61
CA TRP A 519 5.83 4.59 0.02
C TRP A 519 6.48 3.22 0.26
N SER A 520 5.74 2.33 0.92
CA SER A 520 6.18 0.98 1.26
C SER A 520 5.33 -0.13 0.60
N ALA A 521 4.40 0.21 -0.28
CA ALA A 521 3.52 -0.80 -0.88
C ALA A 521 4.30 -1.72 -1.83
N LEU A 522 4.07 -3.04 -1.70
CA LEU A 522 4.81 -4.06 -2.43
C LEU A 522 4.20 -4.37 -3.81
N SER A 523 2.88 -4.18 -3.97
CA SER A 523 2.16 -4.53 -5.21
C SER A 523 2.30 -3.46 -6.28
N GLY A 524 2.80 -3.84 -7.47
CA GLY A 524 2.85 -2.98 -8.65
C GLY A 524 4.00 -1.95 -8.68
N ARG A 525 4.90 -1.97 -7.69
CA ARG A 525 6.13 -1.17 -7.71
C ARG A 525 6.98 -1.41 -8.95
N GLU A 526 7.11 -2.66 -9.38
CA GLU A 526 7.93 -3.01 -10.54
C GLU A 526 7.46 -2.36 -11.84
N SER A 527 6.15 -2.20 -12.05
CA SER A 527 5.63 -1.58 -13.28
C SER A 527 5.92 -0.08 -13.33
N LEU A 528 5.86 0.61 -12.18
CA LEU A 528 6.22 2.03 -12.06
C LEU A 528 7.73 2.22 -12.21
N VAL A 529 8.55 1.38 -11.55
CA VAL A 529 10.02 1.42 -11.67
C VAL A 529 10.45 1.17 -13.12
N GLU A 530 9.84 0.20 -13.81
CA GLU A 530 10.12 -0.08 -15.22
C GLU A 530 9.79 1.12 -16.13
N ALA A 531 8.68 1.81 -15.88
CA ALA A 531 8.33 3.02 -16.65
C ALA A 531 9.35 4.15 -16.42
N VAL A 532 9.74 4.40 -15.16
CA VAL A 532 10.79 5.37 -14.81
C VAL A 532 12.13 4.98 -15.46
N TRP A 533 12.48 3.69 -15.45
CA TRP A 533 13.70 3.18 -16.06
C TRP A 533 13.72 3.41 -17.58
N ARG A 534 12.63 3.11 -18.29
CA ARG A 534 12.51 3.40 -19.73
C ARG A 534 12.64 4.89 -20.03
N ARG A 535 12.06 5.76 -19.21
CA ARG A 535 12.21 7.23 -19.36
C ARG A 535 13.66 7.66 -19.10
N PHE A 536 14.29 7.13 -18.06
CA PHE A 536 15.69 7.39 -17.73
C PHE A 536 16.64 7.03 -18.88
N GLN A 537 16.39 5.92 -19.57
CA GLN A 537 17.17 5.51 -20.74
C GLN A 537 16.93 6.43 -21.94
N SER A 538 15.67 6.71 -22.27
CA SER A 538 15.28 7.45 -23.47
C SER A 538 15.51 8.96 -23.40
N HIS A 539 15.55 9.56 -22.21
CA HIS A 539 15.65 11.02 -22.02
C HIS A 539 16.83 11.40 -21.11
N PRO A 540 18.07 11.47 -21.65
CA PRO A 540 19.27 11.76 -20.85
C PRO A 540 19.22 13.08 -20.07
N SER A 541 18.55 14.11 -20.61
CA SER A 541 18.40 15.42 -19.96
C SER A 541 17.53 15.39 -18.70
N GLU A 542 16.65 14.39 -18.56
CA GLU A 542 15.72 14.28 -17.43
C GLU A 542 16.26 13.43 -16.28
N ARG A 543 17.36 12.70 -16.50
CA ARG A 543 17.92 11.72 -15.56
C ARG A 543 18.11 12.28 -14.16
N GLY A 544 18.63 13.50 -14.04
CA GLY A 544 18.85 14.13 -12.73
C GLY A 544 17.55 14.41 -11.99
N ALA A 545 16.53 14.92 -12.70
CA ALA A 545 15.21 15.17 -12.14
C ALA A 545 14.51 13.85 -11.74
N LEU A 546 14.63 12.80 -12.56
CA LEU A 546 14.10 11.47 -12.27
C LEU A 546 14.75 10.86 -11.02
N LEU A 547 16.08 10.88 -10.91
CA LEU A 547 16.76 10.35 -9.73
C LEU A 547 16.45 11.15 -8.45
N ALA A 548 16.21 12.46 -8.56
CA ALA A 548 15.76 13.28 -7.45
C ALA A 548 14.30 12.97 -7.04
N ALA A 549 13.40 12.85 -8.01
CA ALA A 549 11.98 12.57 -7.79
C ALA A 549 11.73 11.14 -7.27
N PHE A 550 12.52 10.18 -7.72
CA PHE A 550 12.40 8.76 -7.37
C PHE A 550 13.56 8.27 -6.50
N ALA A 551 14.08 9.14 -5.63
CA ALA A 551 15.24 8.84 -4.78
C ALA A 551 15.09 7.53 -3.97
N GLY A 552 13.87 7.21 -3.50
CA GLY A 552 13.59 5.95 -2.79
C GLY A 552 13.71 4.68 -3.64
N TRP A 553 13.75 4.80 -4.97
CA TRP A 553 13.93 3.68 -5.91
C TRP A 553 15.31 3.68 -6.57
N ARG A 554 16.20 4.59 -6.18
CA ARG A 554 17.51 4.77 -6.82
C ARG A 554 18.34 3.49 -6.84
N ASP A 555 18.38 2.72 -5.76
CA ASP A 555 19.15 1.47 -5.71
C ASP A 555 18.58 0.43 -6.68
N VAL A 556 17.25 0.38 -6.85
CA VAL A 556 16.62 -0.50 -7.83
C VAL A 556 16.95 -0.06 -9.26
N LEU A 557 16.87 1.25 -9.54
CA LEU A 557 17.27 1.81 -10.85
C LEU A 557 18.76 1.57 -11.13
N TRP A 558 19.60 1.59 -10.10
CA TRP A 558 21.02 1.27 -10.22
C TRP A 558 21.25 -0.20 -10.56
N GLU A 559 20.54 -1.13 -9.93
CA GLU A 559 20.62 -2.55 -10.30
C GLU A 559 20.16 -2.78 -11.74
N ARG A 560 19.08 -2.11 -12.19
CA ARG A 560 18.66 -2.13 -13.61
C ARG A 560 19.74 -1.57 -14.55
N GLN A 561 20.44 -0.51 -14.15
CA GLN A 561 21.60 0.01 -14.90
C GLN A 561 22.74 -1.01 -14.95
N ARG A 562 23.02 -1.73 -13.85
CA ARG A 562 24.05 -2.78 -13.82
C ARG A 562 23.73 -3.93 -14.74
N GLU A 563 22.47 -4.32 -14.81
CA GLU A 563 21.99 -5.36 -15.73
C GLU A 563 22.08 -4.92 -17.19
N ALA A 564 21.67 -3.68 -17.49
CA ALA A 564 21.62 -3.16 -18.86
C ALA A 564 23.00 -2.77 -19.43
N GLU A 565 23.91 -2.29 -18.58
CA GLU A 565 25.23 -1.82 -18.99
C GLU A 565 26.31 -2.48 -18.11
N PRO A 566 26.98 -3.55 -18.56
CA PRO A 566 27.98 -4.26 -17.78
C PRO A 566 29.28 -3.45 -17.59
N ASP A 567 29.59 -2.45 -18.43
CA ASP A 567 30.78 -1.61 -18.26
C ASP A 567 30.62 -0.59 -17.12
N ALA A 568 31.42 -0.74 -16.07
CA ALA A 568 31.42 0.17 -14.92
C ALA A 568 31.78 1.62 -15.29
N LEU A 569 32.61 1.82 -16.32
CA LEU A 569 32.98 3.17 -16.75
C LEU A 569 31.79 3.86 -17.46
N ALA A 570 31.12 3.16 -18.37
CA ALA A 570 29.90 3.66 -19.02
C ALA A 570 28.78 3.94 -18.01
N ARG A 571 28.59 3.07 -17.00
CA ARG A 571 27.65 3.32 -15.89
C ARG A 571 28.00 4.57 -15.11
N PHE A 572 29.26 4.71 -14.71
CA PHE A 572 29.74 5.89 -14.00
C PHE A 572 29.44 7.15 -14.82
N GLN A 573 29.86 7.20 -16.09
CA GLN A 573 29.63 8.34 -16.99
C GLN A 573 28.15 8.71 -17.16
N THR A 574 27.27 7.70 -17.08
CA THR A 574 25.81 7.89 -17.16
C THR A 574 25.24 8.50 -15.89
N TRP A 575 25.80 8.19 -14.71
CA TRP A 575 25.22 8.49 -13.40
C TRP A 575 25.87 9.66 -12.67
N TRP A 576 27.18 9.84 -12.75
CA TRP A 576 27.89 10.75 -11.83
C TRP A 576 27.46 12.22 -11.95
N ARG A 577 27.03 12.66 -13.15
CA ARG A 577 26.52 14.03 -13.38
C ARG A 577 25.09 14.25 -12.88
N VAL A 578 24.33 13.18 -12.73
CA VAL A 578 22.88 13.22 -12.51
C VAL A 578 22.47 12.64 -11.15
N ASP A 579 23.38 11.97 -10.44
CA ASP A 579 23.10 11.39 -9.12
C ASP A 579 22.96 12.50 -8.06
N PRO A 580 21.79 12.61 -7.40
CA PRO A 580 21.59 13.59 -6.34
C PRO A 580 22.52 13.38 -5.13
N GLU A 581 22.96 12.14 -4.85
CA GLU A 581 23.92 11.87 -3.75
C GLU A 581 25.36 12.27 -4.07
N GLY A 582 25.61 12.76 -5.29
CA GLY A 582 26.88 13.32 -5.72
C GLY A 582 27.88 12.30 -6.22
N LEU A 583 29.10 12.78 -6.48
CA LEU A 583 30.15 12.03 -7.16
C LEU A 583 30.68 10.84 -6.35
N TYR A 584 30.74 10.95 -5.02
CA TYR A 584 31.44 9.98 -4.18
C TYR A 584 30.85 8.56 -4.20
N PRO A 585 29.54 8.34 -4.02
CA PRO A 585 28.95 7.00 -4.14
C PRO A 585 29.27 6.33 -5.49
N GLN A 586 29.27 7.10 -6.57
CA GLN A 586 29.61 6.61 -7.91
C GLN A 586 31.11 6.33 -8.06
N ALA A 587 31.97 7.13 -7.43
CA ALA A 587 33.41 6.86 -7.37
C ALA A 587 33.72 5.55 -6.62
N VAL A 588 33.02 5.27 -5.52
CA VAL A 588 33.15 3.99 -4.80
C VAL A 588 32.76 2.83 -5.72
N ARG A 589 31.59 2.90 -6.36
CA ARG A 589 31.09 1.86 -7.29
C ARG A 589 31.96 1.67 -8.53
N LEU A 590 32.63 2.73 -9.01
CA LEU A 590 33.56 2.67 -10.13
C LEU A 590 34.84 1.92 -9.77
N LEU A 591 35.35 2.11 -8.55
CA LEU A 591 36.66 1.60 -8.11
C LEU A 591 36.59 0.28 -7.34
N GLU A 592 35.45 -0.04 -6.73
CA GLU A 592 35.25 -1.27 -5.98
C GLU A 592 35.38 -2.51 -6.88
N GLY A 593 36.31 -3.41 -6.52
CA GLY A 593 36.59 -4.62 -7.28
C GLY A 593 37.10 -4.38 -8.71
N ALA A 594 37.61 -3.18 -9.02
CA ALA A 594 38.13 -2.88 -10.34
C ALA A 594 39.39 -3.74 -10.64
N PRO A 595 39.44 -4.46 -11.78
CA PRO A 595 40.65 -5.16 -12.18
C PRO A 595 41.76 -4.14 -12.48
N GLU A 596 42.99 -4.51 -12.14
CA GLU A 596 44.15 -3.60 -12.19
C GLU A 596 44.38 -3.01 -13.60
N GLU A 597 44.04 -3.75 -14.66
CA GLU A 597 44.18 -3.30 -16.05
C GLU A 597 43.16 -2.23 -16.46
N ALA A 598 41.98 -2.22 -15.82
CA ALA A 598 40.93 -1.22 -16.09
C ALA A 598 41.06 0.03 -15.22
N LEU A 599 41.77 -0.07 -14.09
CA LEU A 599 41.91 0.98 -13.10
C LEU A 599 42.44 2.32 -13.67
N PRO A 600 43.45 2.39 -14.56
CA PRO A 600 43.95 3.68 -15.03
C PRO A 600 42.89 4.46 -15.83
N ARG A 601 42.08 3.78 -16.66
CA ARG A 601 40.99 4.43 -17.40
C ARG A 601 39.90 4.93 -16.46
N ARG A 602 39.57 4.16 -15.42
CA ARG A 602 38.57 4.51 -14.41
C ARG A 602 39.03 5.68 -13.54
N LEU A 603 40.29 5.69 -13.11
CA LEU A 603 40.89 6.79 -12.35
C LEU A 603 40.88 8.09 -13.14
N ARG A 604 41.27 8.07 -14.42
CA ARG A 604 41.19 9.27 -15.28
C ARG A 604 39.79 9.86 -15.38
N ALA A 605 38.79 9.01 -15.60
CA ALA A 605 37.40 9.46 -15.63
C ALA A 605 36.95 10.05 -14.29
N LEU A 606 37.42 9.50 -13.17
CA LEU A 606 37.16 10.04 -11.84
C LEU A 606 37.86 11.39 -11.63
N TRP A 607 39.11 11.55 -12.05
CA TRP A 607 39.84 12.81 -11.95
C TRP A 607 39.15 13.91 -12.74
N ASP A 608 38.74 13.61 -13.98
CA ASP A 608 38.05 14.59 -14.82
C ASP A 608 36.67 14.96 -14.24
N ALA A 609 35.94 13.98 -13.68
CA ALA A 609 34.68 14.25 -12.99
C ALA A 609 34.87 15.09 -11.71
N ALA A 610 35.90 14.79 -10.90
CA ALA A 610 36.19 15.58 -9.71
C ALA A 610 36.57 17.03 -10.06
N GLU A 611 37.27 17.22 -11.16
CA GLU A 611 37.68 18.54 -11.66
C GLU A 611 36.51 19.36 -12.20
N GLU A 612 35.51 18.72 -12.80
CA GLU A 612 34.27 19.38 -13.18
C GLU A 612 33.46 19.79 -11.94
N VAL A 613 33.45 18.96 -10.90
CA VAL A 613 32.59 19.13 -9.71
C VAL A 613 33.19 20.07 -8.65
N VAL A 614 34.51 20.17 -8.55
CA VAL A 614 35.20 20.92 -7.45
C VAL A 614 34.76 22.38 -7.34
N GLY A 615 34.39 23.02 -8.46
CA GLY A 615 33.92 24.42 -8.48
C GLY A 615 32.52 24.64 -7.89
N THR A 616 31.75 23.58 -7.67
CA THR A 616 30.40 23.65 -7.06
C THR A 616 30.26 22.82 -5.80
N ARG A 617 30.97 21.69 -5.69
CA ARG A 617 30.90 20.74 -4.56
C ARG A 617 32.32 20.28 -4.16
N PRO A 618 33.12 21.16 -3.54
CA PRO A 618 34.54 20.91 -3.29
C PRO A 618 34.79 19.74 -2.33
N ARG A 619 33.95 19.52 -1.31
CA ARG A 619 34.18 18.44 -0.33
C ARG A 619 33.85 17.06 -0.91
N THR A 620 32.79 16.97 -1.71
CA THR A 620 32.40 15.74 -2.42
C THR A 620 33.45 15.36 -3.46
N ALA A 621 33.96 16.35 -4.21
CA ALA A 621 35.04 16.15 -5.16
C ALA A 621 36.29 15.63 -4.45
N SER A 622 36.69 16.26 -3.34
CA SER A 622 37.88 15.87 -2.59
C SER A 622 37.76 14.48 -1.93
N LEU A 623 36.59 14.15 -1.37
CA LEU A 623 36.29 12.80 -0.88
C LEU A 623 36.39 11.73 -1.98
N SER A 624 35.85 12.03 -3.17
CA SER A 624 35.96 11.17 -4.35
C SER A 624 37.43 10.98 -4.78
N VAL A 625 38.21 12.06 -4.75
CA VAL A 625 39.65 12.03 -5.07
C VAL A 625 40.44 11.22 -4.06
N SER A 626 40.17 11.37 -2.77
CA SER A 626 40.76 10.56 -1.70
C SER A 626 40.54 9.06 -1.95
N LYS A 627 39.32 8.66 -2.32
CA LYS A 627 39.02 7.27 -2.67
C LYS A 627 39.81 6.78 -3.89
N GLY A 628 39.91 7.61 -4.92
CA GLY A 628 40.76 7.34 -6.09
C GLY A 628 42.24 7.18 -5.73
N ALA A 629 42.77 8.06 -4.87
CA ALA A 629 44.16 8.05 -4.44
C ALA A 629 44.47 6.78 -3.61
N MET A 630 43.53 6.33 -2.77
CA MET A 630 43.66 5.05 -2.07
C MET A 630 43.66 3.85 -3.04
N ALA A 631 42.80 3.85 -4.06
CA ALA A 631 42.78 2.78 -5.06
C ALA A 631 44.09 2.73 -5.87
N LEU A 632 44.60 3.89 -6.29
CA LEU A 632 45.89 4.02 -6.98
C LEU A 632 47.04 3.55 -6.08
N ARG A 633 47.07 3.97 -4.81
CA ARG A 633 48.06 3.52 -3.83
C ARG A 633 48.07 2.00 -3.70
N ASN A 634 46.89 1.39 -3.60
CA ASN A 634 46.76 -0.06 -3.48
C ASN A 634 47.22 -0.77 -4.76
N ALA A 635 46.94 -0.23 -5.95
CA ALA A 635 47.40 -0.82 -7.21
C ALA A 635 48.92 -0.70 -7.42
N LEU A 636 49.56 0.35 -6.88
CA LEU A 636 51.01 0.46 -6.81
C LEU A 636 51.66 -0.58 -5.88
N GLU A 637 50.86 -1.42 -5.20
CA GLU A 637 51.34 -2.59 -4.47
C GLU A 637 51.43 -3.86 -5.32
N SER A 638 50.91 -3.84 -6.55
CA SER A 638 50.94 -4.98 -7.47
C SER A 638 52.36 -5.50 -7.68
N GLN A 639 52.50 -6.81 -7.85
CA GLN A 639 53.77 -7.47 -8.14
C GLN A 639 54.02 -7.60 -9.65
N ASP A 640 53.05 -7.26 -10.50
CA ASP A 640 53.17 -7.33 -11.95
C ASP A 640 53.91 -6.09 -12.50
N PRO A 641 55.10 -6.24 -13.12
CA PRO A 641 55.85 -5.12 -13.69
C PRO A 641 55.09 -4.35 -14.79
N ALA A 642 54.23 -5.02 -15.57
CA ALA A 642 53.48 -4.40 -16.64
C ALA A 642 52.41 -3.44 -16.09
N ILE A 643 51.74 -3.85 -15.00
CA ILE A 643 50.73 -3.03 -14.31
C ILE A 643 51.40 -1.90 -13.55
N LEU A 644 52.52 -2.17 -12.86
CA LEU A 644 53.28 -1.15 -12.13
C LEU A 644 53.74 0.00 -13.03
N GLY A 645 54.20 -0.29 -14.26
CA GLY A 645 54.61 0.76 -15.20
C GLY A 645 53.45 1.69 -15.60
N VAL A 646 52.25 1.15 -15.80
CA VAL A 646 51.05 1.94 -16.13
C VAL A 646 50.56 2.71 -14.90
N MET A 647 50.60 2.11 -13.72
CA MET A 647 50.22 2.77 -12.45
C MET A 647 51.18 3.88 -12.05
N ASP A 648 52.50 3.70 -12.28
CA ASP A 648 53.49 4.76 -12.06
C ASP A 648 53.24 5.97 -12.98
N ALA A 649 52.84 5.74 -14.23
CA ALA A 649 52.47 6.83 -15.14
C ALA A 649 51.18 7.55 -14.71
N GLU A 650 50.19 6.83 -14.19
CA GLU A 650 48.96 7.42 -13.64
C GLU A 650 49.23 8.17 -12.33
N TRP A 651 50.15 7.67 -11.50
CA TRP A 651 50.65 8.38 -10.33
C TRP A 651 51.34 9.68 -10.69
N GLU A 652 52.22 9.69 -11.69
CA GLU A 652 52.86 10.93 -12.16
C GLU A 652 51.83 11.96 -12.65
N HIS A 653 50.79 11.49 -13.35
CA HIS A 653 49.69 12.33 -13.78
C HIS A 653 48.93 12.94 -12.60
N PHE A 654 48.55 12.13 -11.61
CA PHE A 654 47.85 12.58 -10.41
C PHE A 654 48.71 13.53 -9.56
N GLU A 655 49.97 13.18 -9.31
CA GLU A 655 50.93 13.96 -8.53
C GLU A 655 51.15 15.37 -9.13
N ALA A 656 51.23 15.48 -10.45
CA ALA A 656 51.36 16.77 -11.13
C ALA A 656 50.10 17.65 -11.02
N ARG A 657 48.92 17.04 -10.97
CA ARG A 657 47.62 17.74 -10.96
C ARG A 657 47.14 18.13 -9.56
N PHE A 658 47.46 17.30 -8.56
CA PHE A 658 46.91 17.41 -7.21
C PHE A 658 47.08 18.80 -6.55
N PRO A 659 48.23 19.51 -6.64
CA PRO A 659 48.37 20.83 -6.04
C PRO A 659 47.37 21.88 -6.57
N ALA A 660 47.05 21.82 -7.87
CA ALA A 660 46.08 22.73 -8.47
C ALA A 660 44.64 22.38 -8.07
N PHE A 661 44.34 21.10 -7.91
CA PHE A 661 43.05 20.62 -7.41
C PHE A 661 42.84 21.02 -5.95
N GLU A 662 43.84 20.82 -5.09
CA GLU A 662 43.85 21.22 -3.67
C GLU A 662 43.53 22.70 -3.50
N GLN A 663 44.18 23.57 -4.27
CA GLN A 663 43.90 25.01 -4.25
C GLN A 663 42.44 25.33 -4.57
N ARG A 664 41.83 24.62 -5.52
CA ARG A 664 40.41 24.80 -5.86
C ARG A 664 39.46 24.29 -4.77
N VAL A 665 39.79 23.18 -4.11
CA VAL A 665 39.02 22.66 -2.97
C VAL A 665 38.99 23.69 -1.84
N LEU A 666 40.14 24.29 -1.52
CA LEU A 666 40.26 25.29 -0.45
C LEU A 666 39.64 26.66 -0.82
N ALA A 667 39.69 27.04 -2.10
CA ALA A 667 39.18 28.32 -2.56
C ALA A 667 37.66 28.35 -2.78
N THR A 668 37.05 27.21 -3.10
CA THR A 668 35.60 27.13 -3.36
C THR A 668 34.82 26.99 -2.04
N PRO A 669 33.84 27.86 -1.75
CA PRO A 669 32.99 27.71 -0.57
C PRO A 669 32.06 26.49 -0.72
N SER A 670 31.93 25.69 0.33
CA SER A 670 31.04 24.53 0.35
C SER A 670 29.57 24.96 0.39
N PRO A 671 28.72 24.41 -0.50
CA PRO A 671 27.31 24.72 -0.49
C PRO A 671 26.59 23.98 0.67
N PRO A 672 25.37 24.41 1.07
CA PRO A 672 24.64 23.83 2.21
C PRO A 672 24.41 22.31 2.11
N GLU A 673 24.32 21.78 0.90
CA GLU A 673 24.14 20.34 0.62
C GLU A 673 25.34 19.49 1.08
N GLU A 674 26.53 20.08 1.22
CA GLU A 674 27.74 19.43 1.74
C GLU A 674 27.92 19.59 3.26
N SER A 675 26.92 20.12 3.97
CA SER A 675 26.99 20.35 5.43
C SER A 675 27.23 19.07 6.25
N ASN A 676 26.75 17.92 5.75
CA ASN A 676 26.97 16.60 6.35
C ASN A 676 28.42 16.09 6.18
N ILE A 677 29.21 16.75 5.34
CA ILE A 677 30.61 16.41 5.07
C ILE A 677 31.48 17.40 5.85
N HIS A 678 31.91 17.01 7.05
CA HIS A 678 32.55 17.92 8.00
C HIS A 678 34.04 18.24 7.73
N ARG A 679 34.69 17.51 6.80
CA ARG A 679 36.11 17.71 6.44
C ARG A 679 36.30 17.68 4.92
N ASP A 680 37.42 18.21 4.45
CA ASP A 680 37.78 18.26 3.03
C ASP A 680 38.56 17.04 2.53
N PHE A 681 38.98 16.10 3.39
CA PHE A 681 39.72 14.88 3.02
C PHE A 681 41.05 15.11 2.26
N LEU A 682 41.57 16.35 2.29
CA LEU A 682 42.87 16.66 1.71
C LEU A 682 43.99 15.97 2.49
N ASP A 683 43.90 15.90 3.81
CA ASP A 683 44.85 15.17 4.67
C ASP A 683 44.94 13.69 4.29
N ASP A 684 43.80 13.01 4.09
CA ASP A 684 43.77 11.60 3.69
C ASP A 684 44.43 11.41 2.30
N THR A 685 44.24 12.38 1.40
CA THR A 685 44.84 12.37 0.06
C THR A 685 46.35 12.63 0.12
N HIS A 686 46.79 13.59 0.95
CA HIS A 686 48.21 13.87 1.22
C HIS A 686 48.92 12.67 1.83
N ASP A 687 48.27 11.95 2.76
CA ASP A 687 48.82 10.72 3.32
C ASP A 687 48.98 9.63 2.26
N ALA A 688 47.99 9.45 1.37
CA ALA A 688 48.11 8.52 0.25
C ALA A 688 49.26 8.92 -0.69
N VAL A 689 49.37 10.20 -1.04
CA VAL A 689 50.45 10.78 -1.86
C VAL A 689 51.81 10.52 -1.23
N ARG A 690 51.96 10.79 0.07
CA ARG A 690 53.20 10.56 0.83
C ARG A 690 53.59 9.08 0.81
N MET A 691 52.65 8.18 1.07
CA MET A 691 52.91 6.73 1.03
C MET A 691 53.33 6.26 -0.38
N MET A 692 52.71 6.78 -1.44
CA MET A 692 53.07 6.46 -2.82
C MET A 692 54.49 6.94 -3.16
N ARG A 693 54.86 8.18 -2.76
CA ARG A 693 56.24 8.70 -2.90
C ARG A 693 57.27 7.84 -2.18
N GLU A 694 57.06 7.58 -0.89
CA GLU A 694 57.97 6.75 -0.09
C GLU A 694 58.15 5.36 -0.73
N ARG A 695 57.08 4.78 -1.27
CA ARG A 695 57.14 3.46 -1.93
C ARG A 695 57.94 3.51 -3.22
N ARG A 696 57.73 4.52 -4.06
CA ARG A 696 58.49 4.73 -5.30
C ARG A 696 59.98 4.91 -5.01
N GLU A 697 60.31 5.69 -3.98
CA GLU A 697 61.69 5.87 -3.52
C GLU A 697 62.30 4.58 -3.00
N ARG A 698 61.57 3.81 -2.18
CA ARG A 698 62.02 2.48 -1.70
C ARG A 698 62.26 1.52 -2.86
N ARG A 699 61.40 1.51 -3.89
CA ARG A 699 61.60 0.68 -5.10
C ARG A 699 62.85 1.10 -5.85
N ARG A 700 63.03 2.40 -6.15
CA ARG A 700 64.23 2.93 -6.79
C ARG A 700 65.50 2.63 -5.99
N ALA A 701 65.44 2.72 -4.66
CA ALA A 701 66.55 2.36 -3.78
C ALA A 701 66.85 0.86 -3.82
N ASN A 702 65.84 0.00 -3.88
CA ASN A 702 66.03 -1.46 -4.01
C ASN A 702 66.61 -1.83 -5.38
N GLU A 703 66.10 -1.26 -6.47
CA GLU A 703 66.66 -1.45 -7.81
C GLU A 703 68.10 -0.93 -7.91
N ALA A 704 68.42 0.20 -7.25
CA ALA A 704 69.77 0.72 -7.18
C ALA A 704 70.69 -0.23 -6.41
N ARG A 705 70.23 -0.79 -5.28
CA ARG A 705 70.97 -1.81 -4.51
C ARG A 705 71.15 -3.11 -5.29
N GLU A 706 70.17 -3.53 -6.09
CA GLU A 706 70.28 -4.71 -6.94
C GLU A 706 71.28 -4.49 -8.07
N ARG A 707 71.24 -3.32 -8.73
CA ARG A 707 72.25 -2.90 -9.70
C ARG A 707 73.64 -2.82 -9.09
N GLU A 708 73.76 -2.28 -7.88
CA GLU A 708 75.03 -2.24 -7.14
C GLU A 708 75.54 -3.64 -6.84
N ARG A 709 74.68 -4.56 -6.37
CA ARG A 709 75.04 -5.98 -6.17
C ARG A 709 75.42 -6.69 -7.46
N GLU A 710 74.78 -6.37 -8.58
CA GLU A 710 75.12 -6.94 -9.89
C GLU A 710 76.46 -6.42 -10.40
N ILE A 711 76.74 -5.11 -10.24
CA ILE A 711 78.04 -4.51 -10.51
C ILE A 711 79.11 -5.14 -9.60
N GLU A 712 78.84 -5.32 -8.30
CA GLU A 712 79.75 -6.01 -7.37
C GLU A 712 80.02 -7.46 -7.81
N ARG A 713 79.02 -8.20 -8.28
CA ARG A 713 79.19 -9.55 -8.85
C ARG A 713 80.06 -9.51 -10.10
N GLN A 714 79.83 -8.57 -11.02
CA GLN A 714 80.63 -8.41 -12.23
C GLN A 714 82.08 -8.01 -11.92
N VAL A 715 82.29 -7.15 -10.92
CA VAL A 715 83.62 -6.76 -10.42
C VAL A 715 84.30 -7.95 -9.72
N ALA A 716 83.58 -8.75 -8.93
CA ALA A 716 84.12 -9.96 -8.32
C ALA A 716 84.51 -11.02 -9.37
N GLU A 717 83.71 -11.17 -10.43
CA GLU A 717 84.00 -12.06 -11.55
C GLU A 717 85.19 -11.56 -12.39
N SER A 718 85.31 -10.25 -12.59
CA SER A 718 86.47 -9.62 -13.22
C SER A 718 87.76 -9.83 -12.39
N ARG A 719 87.68 -9.63 -11.06
CA ARG A 719 88.79 -9.92 -10.13
C ARG A 719 89.19 -11.40 -10.11
N ARG A 720 88.24 -12.32 -10.31
CA ARG A 720 88.51 -13.76 -10.47
C ARG A 720 89.29 -14.05 -11.75
N ARG A 721 88.89 -13.45 -12.89
CA ARG A 721 89.60 -13.58 -14.18
C ARG A 721 91.01 -12.94 -14.13
N ASP A 722 91.21 -11.88 -13.36
CA ASP A 722 92.54 -11.30 -13.13
C ASP A 722 93.45 -12.17 -12.23
N ARG A 723 92.90 -12.82 -11.21
CA ARG A 723 93.65 -13.80 -10.40
C ARG A 723 94.06 -15.03 -11.21
N GLU A 724 93.20 -15.49 -12.13
CA GLU A 724 93.52 -16.57 -13.07
C GLU A 724 94.65 -16.17 -14.03
N ARG A 725 94.65 -14.92 -14.54
CA ARG A 725 95.76 -14.37 -15.36
C ARG A 725 97.08 -14.25 -14.59
N GLN A 726 97.04 -13.84 -13.32
CA GLN A 726 98.24 -13.75 -12.47
C GLN A 726 98.81 -15.14 -12.11
N ALA A 727 97.95 -16.14 -11.91
CA ALA A 727 98.37 -17.53 -11.67
C ALA A 727 99.03 -18.16 -12.91
N GLU A 728 98.57 -17.82 -14.12
CA GLU A 728 99.15 -18.31 -15.38
C GLU A 728 100.53 -17.68 -15.68
N VAL A 729 100.73 -16.40 -15.33
CA VAL A 729 102.04 -15.73 -15.42
C VAL A 729 103.03 -16.33 -14.41
N ALA A 730 102.61 -16.58 -13.17
CA ALA A 730 103.45 -17.23 -12.16
C ALA A 730 103.84 -18.68 -12.54
N ARG A 731 102.99 -19.40 -13.28
CA ARG A 731 103.29 -20.76 -13.78
C ARG A 731 104.41 -20.75 -14.83
N ARG A 732 104.43 -19.76 -15.73
CA ARG A 732 105.47 -19.62 -16.77
C ARG A 732 106.83 -19.20 -16.21
N ASP A 733 106.87 -18.40 -15.16
CA ASP A 733 108.12 -18.01 -14.50
C ASP A 733 108.73 -19.16 -13.66
N ALA A 734 107.90 -20.04 -13.09
CA ALA A 734 108.36 -21.23 -12.37
C ALA A 734 108.93 -22.33 -13.30
N GLU A 735 108.36 -22.52 -14.49
CA GLU A 735 108.86 -23.46 -15.52
C GLU A 735 110.22 -23.01 -16.08
N ALA A 736 110.45 -21.71 -16.24
CA ALA A 736 111.72 -21.15 -16.73
C ALA A 736 112.88 -21.30 -15.73
N LEU A 737 112.60 -21.30 -14.42
CA LEU A 737 113.61 -21.50 -13.37
C LEU A 737 114.02 -22.98 -13.23
N ALA A 738 113.05 -23.91 -13.40
CA ALA A 738 113.28 -25.35 -13.34
C ALA A 738 114.13 -25.87 -14.53
N ALA A 739 113.92 -25.32 -15.74
CA ALA A 739 114.70 -25.70 -16.93
C ALA A 739 116.19 -25.32 -16.84
N ARG A 740 116.54 -24.22 -16.14
CA ARG A 740 117.95 -23.80 -15.93
C ARG A 740 118.67 -24.64 -14.88
N GLN A 741 117.96 -25.22 -13.92
CA GLN A 741 118.55 -26.07 -12.87
C GLN A 741 118.74 -27.53 -13.31
N ALA A 742 117.97 -28.02 -14.29
CA ALA A 742 118.14 -29.36 -14.88
C ALA A 742 119.38 -29.45 -15.79
N ALA A 743 119.63 -28.44 -16.63
CA ALA A 743 120.78 -28.40 -17.55
C ALA A 743 122.14 -28.31 -16.83
N ALA A 744 122.20 -27.75 -15.62
CA ALA A 744 123.42 -27.64 -14.83
C ALA A 744 123.82 -28.94 -14.10
N ARG A 745 122.87 -29.85 -13.83
CA ARG A 745 123.13 -31.13 -13.16
C ARG A 745 123.64 -32.19 -14.13
N GLU A 746 123.15 -32.18 -15.38
CA GLU A 746 123.55 -33.10 -16.44
C GLU A 746 125.03 -32.91 -16.88
N GLN A 747 125.54 -31.67 -16.86
CA GLN A 747 126.94 -31.37 -17.15
C GLN A 747 127.93 -31.78 -16.03
N GLN A 748 127.48 -31.85 -14.77
CA GLN A 748 128.33 -32.29 -13.66
C GLN A 748 128.48 -33.82 -13.58
N GLU A 749 127.47 -34.59 -13.96
CA GLU A 749 127.53 -36.07 -13.96
C GLU A 749 128.44 -36.65 -15.05
N LEU A 750 128.47 -36.03 -16.24
CA LEU A 750 129.35 -36.43 -17.36
C LEU A 750 130.83 -36.21 -17.04
N HIS A 751 131.18 -35.15 -16.31
CA HIS A 751 132.57 -34.86 -15.92
C HIS A 751 133.12 -35.84 -14.88
N ALA A 752 132.28 -36.37 -13.98
CA ALA A 752 132.70 -37.32 -12.94
C ALA A 752 133.02 -38.72 -13.50
N LEU A 753 132.29 -39.17 -14.53
CA LEU A 753 132.49 -40.47 -15.19
C LEU A 753 133.81 -40.51 -15.99
N VAL A 754 134.14 -39.43 -16.70
CA VAL A 754 135.39 -39.33 -17.48
C VAL A 754 136.63 -39.36 -16.59
N ASN A 755 136.58 -38.72 -15.41
CA ASN A 755 137.71 -38.70 -14.47
C ASN A 755 137.99 -40.08 -13.83
N ALA A 756 136.96 -40.88 -13.54
CA ALA A 756 137.11 -42.23 -13.01
C ALA A 756 137.76 -43.20 -14.02
N GLN A 757 137.42 -43.06 -15.30
CA GLN A 757 138.00 -43.86 -16.39
C GLN A 757 139.47 -43.54 -16.67
N LEU A 758 139.86 -42.27 -16.54
CA LEU A 758 141.25 -41.85 -16.62
C LEU A 758 142.09 -42.44 -15.48
N ALA A 759 141.57 -42.47 -14.25
CA ALA A 759 142.29 -42.98 -13.08
C ALA A 759 142.62 -44.50 -13.18
N LEU A 760 141.71 -45.32 -13.73
CA LEU A 760 141.93 -46.78 -13.83
C LEU A 760 142.76 -47.22 -15.03
N SER A 761 142.95 -46.37 -16.04
CA SER A 761 143.71 -46.72 -17.25
C SER A 761 145.14 -46.18 -17.25
N THR A 762 145.40 -45.07 -16.55
CA THR A 762 146.71 -44.39 -16.58
C THR A 762 147.65 -44.81 -15.46
N LEU A 763 147.11 -45.25 -14.31
CA LEU A 763 147.91 -45.62 -13.14
C LEU A 763 148.79 -46.85 -13.38
N GLN A 764 150.11 -46.68 -13.38
CA GLN A 764 151.08 -47.78 -13.45
C GLN A 764 152.13 -47.71 -12.32
N PRO A 765 152.53 -48.86 -11.74
CA PRO A 765 153.60 -48.90 -10.74
C PRO A 765 154.95 -48.66 -11.41
N ARG A 766 155.80 -47.80 -10.81
CA ARG A 766 157.21 -47.66 -11.22
C ARG A 766 158.08 -48.80 -10.67
N LEU A 767 157.79 -50.02 -11.11
CA LEU A 767 158.57 -51.23 -10.82
C LEU A 767 158.73 -52.04 -12.10
N ASP A 768 159.86 -52.73 -12.23
CA ASP A 768 160.04 -53.66 -13.34
C ASP A 768 159.01 -54.80 -13.25
N PRO A 769 158.28 -55.09 -14.35
CA PRO A 769 157.23 -56.10 -14.34
C PRO A 769 157.81 -57.48 -14.08
N ARG A 770 157.26 -58.19 -13.09
CA ARG A 770 157.56 -59.59 -12.81
C ARG A 770 156.49 -60.48 -13.44
N PRO A 771 156.78 -61.75 -13.75
CA PRO A 771 155.78 -62.67 -14.30
C PRO A 771 154.50 -62.78 -13.45
N LEU A 772 154.65 -62.65 -12.13
CA LEU A 772 153.55 -62.63 -11.14
C LEU A 772 152.56 -61.47 -11.35
N ASP A 773 153.00 -60.36 -11.93
CA ASP A 773 152.19 -59.14 -12.08
C ASP A 773 151.11 -59.29 -13.14
N SER A 774 151.41 -60.05 -14.20
CA SER A 774 150.53 -60.39 -15.32
C SER A 774 149.87 -61.76 -15.18
N GLU A 775 150.16 -62.48 -14.09
CA GLU A 775 149.53 -63.78 -13.82
C GLU A 775 148.04 -63.58 -13.54
N VAL A 776 147.20 -64.22 -14.36
CA VAL A 776 145.74 -64.20 -14.19
C VAL A 776 145.36 -65.24 -13.14
N LEU A 777 145.06 -64.79 -11.93
CA LEU A 777 144.64 -65.68 -10.83
C LEU A 777 143.14 -65.89 -10.79
N PHE A 778 142.37 -64.91 -11.25
CA PHE A 778 140.91 -64.96 -11.27
C PHE A 778 140.39 -64.67 -12.70
N PRO A 779 140.48 -65.65 -13.62
CA PRO A 779 139.98 -65.47 -14.97
C PRO A 779 138.47 -65.20 -14.96
N GLY A 780 138.05 -64.13 -15.66
CA GLY A 780 136.66 -63.67 -15.70
C GLY A 780 136.27 -62.72 -14.55
N ALA A 781 137.15 -62.46 -13.58
CA ALA A 781 136.95 -61.38 -12.61
C ALA A 781 137.32 -60.03 -13.23
N ALA A 782 136.72 -58.96 -12.71
CA ALA A 782 137.02 -57.57 -13.11
C ALA A 782 138.48 -57.16 -12.82
N LEU A 783 139.09 -57.77 -11.80
CA LEU A 783 140.50 -57.56 -11.42
C LEU A 783 141.23 -58.91 -11.49
N PRO A 784 141.57 -59.37 -12.71
CA PRO A 784 142.06 -60.73 -12.94
C PRO A 784 143.53 -60.92 -12.55
N THR A 785 144.33 -59.85 -12.58
CA THR A 785 145.76 -59.85 -12.28
C THR A 785 146.11 -59.09 -11.00
N LEU A 786 147.29 -59.36 -10.45
CA LEU A 786 147.74 -58.71 -9.22
C LEU A 786 147.91 -57.20 -9.42
N VAL A 787 148.36 -56.78 -10.61
CA VAL A 787 148.50 -55.37 -10.95
C VAL A 787 147.13 -54.69 -11.08
N ASP A 788 146.12 -55.34 -11.64
CA ASP A 788 144.79 -54.74 -11.75
C ASP A 788 144.18 -54.52 -10.35
N TYR A 789 144.35 -55.48 -9.45
CA TYR A 789 143.93 -55.34 -8.06
C TYR A 789 144.69 -54.23 -7.33
N ALA A 790 146.01 -54.14 -7.49
CA ALA A 790 146.80 -53.05 -6.91
C ALA A 790 146.46 -51.68 -7.50
N ARG A 791 146.14 -51.60 -8.80
CA ARG A 791 145.71 -50.38 -9.49
C ARG A 791 144.40 -49.86 -8.94
N MET A 792 143.43 -50.74 -8.73
CA MET A 792 142.15 -50.39 -8.09
C MET A 792 142.35 -49.84 -6.67
N ILE A 793 143.18 -50.50 -5.86
CA ILE A 793 143.50 -50.00 -4.50
C ILE A 793 144.19 -48.63 -4.55
N LYS A 794 145.09 -48.39 -5.52
CA LYS A 794 145.75 -47.10 -5.70
C LYS A 794 144.82 -45.99 -6.19
N ALA A 795 143.89 -46.30 -7.08
CA ALA A 795 142.86 -45.36 -7.50
C ALA A 795 141.98 -44.94 -6.32
N LEU A 796 141.63 -45.87 -5.43
CA LEU A 796 140.89 -45.60 -4.19
C LEU A 796 141.71 -44.74 -3.20
N GLN A 797 143.02 -45.00 -3.06
CA GLN A 797 143.90 -44.20 -2.18
C GLN A 797 144.08 -42.74 -2.65
N ARG A 798 143.98 -42.47 -3.95
CA ARG A 798 144.09 -41.10 -4.52
C ARG A 798 142.80 -40.27 -4.39
N GLY A 799 141.75 -40.79 -3.74
CA GLY A 799 140.52 -40.06 -3.48
C GLY A 799 139.57 -39.96 -4.67
N GLY A 800 139.63 -40.89 -5.63
CA GLY A 800 138.64 -40.98 -6.70
C GLY A 800 137.25 -41.37 -6.16
N ASP A 801 136.18 -40.94 -6.84
CA ASP A 801 134.81 -41.31 -6.48
C ASP A 801 134.64 -42.84 -6.56
N VAL A 802 134.50 -43.45 -5.39
CA VAL A 802 134.46 -44.89 -5.18
C VAL A 802 133.36 -45.56 -6.03
N LEU A 803 132.19 -44.91 -6.15
CA LEU A 803 131.06 -45.48 -6.88
C LEU A 803 131.31 -45.42 -8.39
N LYS A 804 131.93 -44.35 -8.89
CA LYS A 804 132.28 -44.23 -10.32
C LYS A 804 133.47 -45.10 -10.72
N LEU A 805 134.44 -45.33 -9.83
CA LEU A 805 135.53 -46.29 -10.05
C LEU A 805 135.00 -47.72 -10.14
N PHE A 806 134.02 -48.08 -9.29
CA PHE A 806 133.37 -49.38 -9.36
C PHE A 806 132.57 -49.55 -10.65
N GLU A 807 131.74 -48.56 -11.01
CA GLU A 807 130.98 -48.55 -12.26
C GLU A 807 131.89 -48.75 -13.48
N THR A 808 133.04 -48.06 -13.51
CA THR A 808 133.99 -48.14 -14.65
C THR A 808 134.72 -49.48 -14.73
N ALA A 809 135.00 -50.13 -13.60
CA ALA A 809 135.62 -51.45 -13.57
C ALA A 809 134.61 -52.61 -13.72
N GLY A 810 133.32 -52.32 -13.92
CA GLY A 810 132.27 -53.36 -13.92
C GLY A 810 132.06 -54.01 -12.55
N LEU A 811 132.41 -53.30 -11.48
CA LEU A 811 132.28 -53.72 -10.10
C LEU A 811 131.04 -53.09 -9.44
N THR A 812 130.50 -53.79 -8.47
CA THR A 812 129.52 -53.30 -7.50
C THR A 812 130.17 -53.36 -6.12
N PRO A 813 129.69 -52.63 -5.10
CA PRO A 813 130.25 -52.73 -3.74
C PRO A 813 130.31 -54.17 -3.21
N VAL A 814 129.34 -55.01 -3.59
CA VAL A 814 129.27 -56.43 -3.22
C VAL A 814 130.33 -57.26 -3.97
N THR A 815 130.47 -57.07 -5.29
CA THR A 815 131.45 -57.83 -6.08
C THR A 815 132.89 -57.36 -5.81
N TRP A 816 133.09 -56.10 -5.44
CA TRP A 816 134.37 -55.59 -4.92
C TRP A 816 134.75 -56.29 -3.61
N ALA A 817 133.85 -56.34 -2.63
CA ALA A 817 134.12 -57.02 -1.36
C ALA A 817 134.46 -58.51 -1.55
N ALA A 818 133.75 -59.18 -2.48
CA ALA A 818 134.05 -60.56 -2.85
C ALA A 818 135.45 -60.71 -3.50
N GLN A 819 135.80 -59.85 -4.46
CA GLN A 819 137.11 -59.90 -5.12
C GLN A 819 138.26 -59.51 -4.19
N ALA A 820 138.09 -58.51 -3.34
CA ALA A 820 139.09 -58.11 -2.34
C ALA A 820 139.35 -59.24 -1.32
N THR A 821 138.28 -59.95 -0.92
CA THR A 821 138.40 -61.13 -0.07
C THR A 821 139.11 -62.27 -0.78
N ALA A 822 138.79 -62.53 -2.06
CA ALA A 822 139.45 -63.56 -2.87
C ALA A 822 140.95 -63.26 -3.07
N TRP A 823 141.31 -62.00 -3.37
CA TRP A 823 142.70 -61.55 -3.45
C TRP A 823 143.42 -61.66 -2.11
N GLY A 824 142.77 -61.31 -1.00
CA GLY A 824 143.31 -61.51 0.35
C GLY A 824 143.61 -62.98 0.64
N GLN A 825 142.69 -63.89 0.31
CA GLN A 825 142.89 -65.33 0.46
C GLN A 825 144.02 -65.87 -0.45
N ALA A 826 144.09 -65.41 -1.71
CA ALA A 826 145.16 -65.80 -2.62
C ALA A 826 146.55 -65.37 -2.12
N MET A 827 146.66 -64.17 -1.56
CA MET A 827 147.93 -63.66 -1.00
C MET A 827 148.35 -64.40 0.28
N VAL A 828 147.40 -64.89 1.09
CA VAL A 828 147.70 -65.74 2.26
C VAL A 828 148.15 -67.14 1.82
N GLY A 829 147.53 -67.70 0.79
CA GLY A 829 147.87 -69.04 0.27
C GLY A 829 149.18 -69.09 -0.52
N ARG A 830 149.59 -68.00 -1.16
CA ARG A 830 150.85 -67.86 -1.90
C ARG A 830 151.59 -66.61 -1.44
N MET A 831 152.50 -66.80 -0.48
CA MET A 831 153.26 -65.72 0.15
C MET A 831 154.00 -64.82 -0.85
N GLU A 832 154.45 -65.38 -1.97
CA GLU A 832 155.09 -64.65 -3.09
C GLU A 832 154.18 -63.57 -3.71
N LEU A 833 152.86 -63.79 -3.79
CA LEU A 833 151.89 -62.78 -4.24
C LEU A 833 151.69 -61.70 -3.19
N GLY A 834 151.63 -62.06 -1.91
CA GLY A 834 151.52 -61.10 -0.81
C GLY A 834 152.72 -60.16 -0.73
N MET A 835 153.94 -60.69 -0.88
CA MET A 835 155.16 -59.88 -0.95
C MET A 835 155.17 -58.97 -2.18
N ARG A 836 154.79 -59.50 -3.35
CA ARG A 836 154.74 -58.70 -4.59
C ARG A 836 153.66 -57.62 -4.54
N PHE A 837 152.51 -57.89 -3.93
CA PHE A 837 151.45 -56.90 -3.70
C PHE A 837 151.90 -55.77 -2.80
N ALA A 838 152.63 -56.08 -1.72
CA ALA A 838 153.19 -55.09 -0.82
C ALA A 838 154.25 -54.21 -1.53
N GLU A 839 155.10 -54.80 -2.38
CA GLU A 839 156.01 -54.04 -3.26
C GLU A 839 155.21 -53.11 -4.20
N LEU A 840 154.18 -53.62 -4.87
CA LEU A 840 153.33 -52.84 -5.77
C LEU A 840 152.62 -51.69 -5.04
N LEU A 841 152.06 -51.90 -3.85
CA LEU A 841 151.42 -50.83 -3.08
C LEU A 841 152.41 -49.83 -2.46
N GLY A 842 153.62 -50.26 -2.13
CA GLY A 842 154.68 -49.40 -1.58
C GLY A 842 155.38 -48.53 -2.64
N ALA A 843 155.36 -48.95 -3.91
CA ALA A 843 155.94 -48.20 -5.01
C ALA A 843 155.18 -46.89 -5.31
N PRO A 844 155.85 -45.86 -5.85
CA PRO A 844 155.17 -44.74 -6.48
C PRO A 844 154.47 -45.21 -7.77
N TRP A 845 153.20 -44.84 -7.91
CA TRP A 845 152.42 -45.02 -9.14
C TRP A 845 152.37 -43.68 -9.87
N GLU A 846 152.39 -43.68 -11.19
CA GLU A 846 152.13 -42.48 -11.99
C GLU A 846 150.83 -42.62 -12.76
#